data_AF-A0A1L7LJF9-F1
#
_entry.id   AF-A0A1L7LJF9-F1
#
_cell.length_a   1.000
_cell.length_b   1.000
_cell.length_c   1.000
_cell.angle_alpha   90.00
_cell.angle_beta   90.00
_cell.angle_gamma   90.00
#
_symmetry.space_group_name_H-M   'P 1'
#
loop_
_entity.id
_entity.type
_entity.pdbx_description
1 polymer ?
#
loop_
_entity_poly.entity_id
_entity_poly.type
_entity_poly.pdbx_seq_one_letter_code
_entity_poly.pdbx_strand_id
1 'polypeptide(L)'
;MDINMGFKDMGVDSISGLEIVREINKVFKLELDSIIIYDYPTIGELANYIEEIVNKEVLASLPKNLKADSHVWGIKKKSLSLKKDSKHNDNEIVDKKIETEYNSQSIVESVTNIAKEILHISQDKIETEIGFKDLGVDSISGLEIIREINKVFKLELDSIIIYDYPTIGELANYIAGLLDHEEIVIKDATQTQDKPKEKTHGVWEINKKGQQFVQKIQDRESIKQRIRSIVGKILNIPLDETIADSQFKELGVDSISGIEIIHDINRQFKIDLDTIIIYNYPTIEDLSEYIANNCNVLQLKTPVEKVKEEHNLVRAKMVLVKKESKKVVMEEKSPNKIGLKLKKKAIVQPEKKEGIDVKKTENNNSKERDGIAVIGMSGRFPGAKNLSEFWDNLCQGVCSISEIPKERWDNSKYYETDITVPNKTYCNRGGFLTGIDEFDPLFFNISPLEAEYMDPQQRIFLEESWKALENAGYAGDSLSNIKCGVFVGTTQGDYSKKMSEVNQNNTAEAFAGMSSSILAARISYFLNLKGPSISIDTACSSSLVAIHQACQSIINGESDMTLVGGIRIMLTPELFLQTSKMQMLSKSGVCRPFDRDADGTILSEGVGIIVLKSLQKAIEDGDYIYGVIKNSGINQDGKTNGITAPSAQSQTDLELEVYKKGNIDPKDITFIETHGTGTKLGDPIEVKALTESFRKYTLKRQFCAIGSVKSNIGHTTMCAGVASMIKMLLCLQHKKIVPTVNFEISNNLINFKDSPFYVADKLQDWKVSENEKRIGAVSAFGMSGTNCHIVVEEAPKQEY
;
A
#
# COMPACT_ATOMS: atom_id res chain seq x y z
N MET A 1 33.50 10.85 27.29
CA MET A 1 33.38 11.10 25.84
C MET A 1 34.71 11.63 25.34
N ASP A 2 35.17 11.15 24.19
CA ASP A 2 36.28 11.80 23.49
C ASP A 2 35.74 13.09 22.87
N ILE A 3 36.25 14.25 23.29
CA ILE A 3 35.72 15.54 22.82
C ILE A 3 36.21 15.91 21.42
N ASN A 4 37.21 15.19 20.91
CA ASN A 4 37.74 15.38 19.57
C ASN A 4 37.03 14.45 18.56
N MET A 5 36.14 13.57 19.04
CA MET A 5 35.27 12.78 18.19
C MET A 5 34.22 13.70 17.56
N GLY A 6 34.02 13.57 16.25
CA GLY A 6 33.07 14.40 15.52
C GLY A 6 31.63 14.06 15.91
N PHE A 7 30.74 15.06 16.03
CA PHE A 7 29.34 14.86 16.41
C PHE A 7 28.63 13.78 15.57
N LYS A 8 28.96 13.70 14.28
CA LYS A 8 28.46 12.65 13.37
C LYS A 8 28.88 11.24 13.81
N ASP A 9 30.14 11.06 14.22
CA ASP A 9 30.67 9.79 14.72
C ASP A 9 30.15 9.45 16.13
N MET A 10 29.61 10.45 16.84
CA MET A 10 28.87 10.28 18.09
C MET A 10 27.40 9.87 17.88
N GLY A 11 26.95 9.75 16.62
CA GLY A 11 25.57 9.42 16.28
C GLY A 11 24.60 10.60 16.37
N VAL A 12 25.10 11.85 16.37
CA VAL A 12 24.27 13.05 16.34
C VAL A 12 23.75 13.27 14.92
N ASP A 13 22.44 13.12 14.75
CA ASP A 13 21.72 13.47 13.52
C ASP A 13 21.29 14.95 13.51
N SER A 14 20.68 15.40 12.41
CA SER A 14 20.29 16.80 12.22
C SER A 14 19.27 17.30 13.24
N ILE A 15 18.44 16.42 13.81
CA ILE A 15 17.44 16.76 14.82
C ILE A 15 18.11 16.91 16.19
N SER A 16 18.94 15.92 16.54
CA SER A 16 19.72 15.88 17.78
C SER A 16 20.72 17.04 17.85
N GLY A 17 21.32 17.41 16.71
CA GLY A 17 22.20 18.57 16.59
C GLY A 17 21.46 19.88 16.88
N LEU A 18 20.24 20.03 16.37
CA LEU A 18 19.39 21.19 16.63
C LEU A 18 19.02 21.32 18.11
N GLU A 19 18.72 20.21 18.78
CA GLU A 19 18.49 20.19 20.23
C GLU A 19 19.75 20.54 21.04
N ILE A 20 20.91 20.04 20.63
CA ILE A 20 22.19 20.40 21.26
C ILE A 20 22.44 21.91 21.16
N VAL A 21 22.25 22.51 19.98
CA VAL A 21 22.40 23.98 19.80
C VAL A 21 21.36 24.75 20.62
N ARG A 22 20.10 24.29 20.65
CA ARG A 22 19.04 24.92 21.45
C ARG A 22 19.34 24.91 22.95
N GLU A 23 19.81 23.78 23.48
CA GLU A 23 20.18 23.70 24.90
C GLU A 23 21.46 24.50 25.20
N ILE A 24 22.43 24.56 24.28
CA ILE A 24 23.58 25.46 24.40
C ILE A 24 23.14 26.93 24.46
N ASN A 25 22.26 27.35 23.55
CA ASN A 25 21.71 28.71 23.51
C ASN A 25 21.00 29.07 24.81
N LYS A 26 20.24 28.12 25.36
CA LYS A 26 19.53 28.28 26.64
C LYS A 26 20.46 28.33 27.85
N VAL A 27 21.47 27.45 27.91
CA VAL A 27 22.42 27.37 29.05
C VAL A 27 23.37 28.56 29.09
N PHE A 28 23.92 28.94 27.94
CA PHE A 28 24.92 30.00 27.83
C PHE A 28 24.32 31.38 27.46
N LYS A 29 22.99 31.45 27.27
CA LYS A 29 22.26 32.65 26.84
C LYS A 29 22.83 33.24 25.55
N LEU A 30 22.94 32.38 24.54
CA LEU A 30 23.45 32.71 23.20
C LEU A 30 22.34 32.54 22.14
N GLU A 31 22.58 33.08 20.96
CA GLU A 31 21.74 32.92 19.77
C GLU A 31 22.60 32.33 18.63
N LEU A 32 23.08 31.11 18.83
CA LEU A 32 23.84 30.38 17.82
C LEU A 32 22.91 29.82 16.74
N ASP A 33 23.35 29.90 15.49
CA ASP A 33 22.70 29.23 14.37
C ASP A 33 22.76 27.70 14.56
N SER A 34 21.66 27.03 14.22
CA SER A 34 21.54 25.57 14.17
C SER A 34 22.64 24.85 13.37
N ILE A 35 23.25 25.52 12.37
CA ILE A 35 24.30 24.93 11.54
C ILE A 35 25.69 24.95 12.19
N ILE A 36 25.85 25.58 13.36
CA ILE A 36 27.17 25.82 13.95
C ILE A 36 27.92 24.53 14.34
N ILE A 37 27.20 23.43 14.53
CA ILE A 37 27.76 22.09 14.77
C ILE A 37 28.51 21.57 13.53
N TYR A 38 28.21 22.06 12.33
CA TYR A 38 28.95 21.70 11.11
C TYR A 38 30.24 22.52 10.95
N ASP A 39 30.23 23.77 11.43
CA ASP A 39 31.41 24.63 11.43
C ASP A 39 32.42 24.26 12.53
N TYR A 40 31.93 23.68 13.63
CA TYR A 40 32.70 23.18 14.76
C TYR A 40 32.34 21.73 15.06
N PRO A 41 32.84 20.77 14.26
CA PRO A 41 32.35 19.40 14.21
C PRO A 41 32.64 18.55 15.45
N THR A 42 33.40 19.06 16.43
CA THR A 42 33.75 18.34 17.65
C THR A 42 33.34 19.12 18.90
N ILE A 43 33.11 18.42 20.02
CA ILE A 43 32.78 19.06 21.31
C ILE A 43 33.88 20.06 21.73
N GLY A 44 35.15 19.73 21.49
CA GLY A 44 36.28 20.60 21.83
C GLY A 44 36.33 21.88 21.01
N GLU A 45 36.07 21.81 19.71
CA GLU A 45 36.05 22.99 18.83
C GLU A 45 34.87 23.90 19.16
N LEU A 46 33.69 23.34 19.36
CA LEU A 46 32.50 24.11 19.71
C LEU A 46 32.63 24.76 21.10
N ALA A 47 33.21 24.07 22.08
CA ALA A 47 33.45 24.63 23.41
C ALA A 47 34.43 25.82 23.39
N ASN A 48 35.49 25.75 22.57
CA ASN A 48 36.42 26.89 22.41
C ASN A 48 35.74 28.09 21.76
N TYR A 49 34.90 27.85 20.75
CA TYR A 49 34.13 28.90 20.12
C TYR A 49 33.17 29.58 21.10
N ILE A 50 32.43 28.78 21.88
CA ILE A 50 31.52 29.27 22.92
C ILE A 50 32.28 30.06 24.00
N GLU A 51 33.48 29.62 24.42
CA GLU A 51 34.30 30.36 25.39
C GLU A 51 34.67 31.77 24.90
N GLU A 52 34.85 31.96 23.59
CA GLU A 52 35.21 33.26 23.03
C GLU A 52 34.05 34.26 22.97
N ILE A 53 32.81 33.77 22.88
CA ILE A 53 31.60 34.60 22.68
C ILE A 53 30.74 34.74 23.95
N VAL A 54 30.90 33.85 24.93
CA VAL A 54 30.13 33.88 26.19
C VAL A 54 30.66 34.92 27.17
N ASN A 55 29.74 35.64 27.81
CA ASN A 55 30.08 36.58 28.88
C ASN A 55 30.64 35.84 30.11
N LYS A 56 31.79 36.29 30.63
CA LYS A 56 32.45 35.71 31.83
C LYS A 56 31.55 35.68 33.07
N GLU A 57 30.57 36.58 33.19
CA GLU A 57 29.58 36.56 34.27
C GLU A 57 28.61 35.37 34.16
N VAL A 58 28.25 34.95 32.94
CA VAL A 58 27.39 33.78 32.69
C VAL A 58 28.14 32.51 33.08
N LEU A 59 29.42 32.37 32.69
CA LEU A 59 30.28 31.25 33.10
C LEU A 59 30.43 31.17 34.63
N ALA A 60 30.57 32.32 35.30
CA ALA A 60 30.65 32.38 36.76
C ALA A 60 29.33 31.98 37.44
N SER A 61 28.19 32.21 36.79
CA SER A 61 26.84 31.90 37.31
C SER A 61 26.36 30.46 37.05
N LEU A 62 27.10 29.65 36.28
CA LEU A 62 26.69 28.28 35.97
C LEU A 62 26.54 27.40 37.23
N PRO A 63 25.50 26.54 37.27
CA PRO A 63 25.30 25.53 38.33
C PRO A 63 26.54 24.65 38.56
N LYS A 64 26.81 24.27 39.82
CA LYS A 64 28.01 23.48 40.18
C LYS A 64 28.12 22.13 39.47
N ASN A 65 27.00 21.50 39.11
CA ASN A 65 26.94 20.26 38.34
C ASN A 65 27.33 20.41 36.86
N LEU A 66 27.43 21.65 36.36
CA LEU A 66 27.86 21.98 34.99
C LEU A 66 29.28 22.58 34.93
N LYS A 67 29.96 22.71 36.08
CA LYS A 67 31.35 23.18 36.17
C LYS A 67 32.28 21.97 36.34
N ALA A 68 33.11 21.68 35.34
CA ALA A 68 34.20 20.73 35.46
C ALA A 68 35.47 21.40 36.03
N ASP A 69 36.34 20.62 36.68
CA ASP A 69 37.64 21.11 37.18
C ASP A 69 38.46 21.70 36.02
N SER A 70 38.90 22.94 36.19
CA SER A 70 39.40 23.86 35.15
C SER A 70 40.80 23.53 34.60
N HIS A 71 41.15 22.25 34.42
CA HIS A 71 42.51 21.85 34.06
C HIS A 71 42.63 20.74 33.02
N VAL A 72 41.81 20.77 31.99
CA VAL A 72 42.01 20.08 30.71
C VAL A 72 41.34 21.06 29.74
N TRP A 73 41.93 21.60 28.69
CA TRP A 73 42.00 21.03 27.34
C TRP A 73 42.86 21.99 26.51
N GLY A 74 44.08 21.57 26.14
CA GLY A 74 45.02 22.42 25.40
C GLY A 74 44.73 22.45 23.90
N ILE A 75 43.79 23.29 23.46
CA ILE A 75 43.44 23.46 22.04
C ILE A 75 43.68 24.92 21.61
N LYS A 76 44.26 25.11 20.41
CA LYS A 76 44.70 26.42 19.88
C LYS A 76 43.51 27.26 19.40
N LYS A 77 43.40 28.51 19.87
CA LYS A 77 42.38 29.51 19.48
C LYS A 77 42.54 29.99 18.03
N LYS A 78 41.41 30.21 17.35
CA LYS A 78 41.34 30.73 15.96
C LYS A 78 40.47 31.99 15.97
N SER A 79 41.09 33.16 15.80
CA SER A 79 40.43 34.47 15.95
C SER A 79 39.48 34.83 14.80
N LEU A 80 38.29 35.35 15.07
CA LEU A 80 37.47 36.11 14.11
C LEU A 80 36.56 37.15 14.79
N SER A 81 36.30 38.25 14.08
CA SER A 81 35.79 39.55 14.56
C SER A 81 34.26 39.71 14.52
N LEU A 82 33.68 40.31 15.56
CA LEU A 82 32.24 40.59 15.74
C LEU A 82 31.81 41.98 15.23
N LYS A 83 30.58 42.08 14.67
CA LYS A 83 29.77 43.31 14.65
C LYS A 83 28.46 43.05 15.39
N LYS A 84 28.19 43.88 16.41
CA LYS A 84 26.95 43.96 17.18
C LYS A 84 25.97 44.88 16.49
N ASP A 85 24.66 44.63 16.63
CA ASP A 85 23.74 45.66 17.08
C ASP A 85 22.45 45.05 17.68
N SER A 86 21.93 45.78 18.66
CA SER A 86 20.90 45.41 19.63
C SER A 86 19.73 46.39 19.57
N LYS A 87 18.48 45.93 19.81
CA LYS A 87 17.55 46.49 20.84
C LYS A 87 16.11 45.94 20.71
N HIS A 88 15.56 45.56 21.86
CA HIS A 88 14.14 45.30 22.16
C HIS A 88 13.26 46.55 22.08
N ASN A 89 11.95 46.33 21.86
CA ASN A 89 10.89 47.01 22.62
C ASN A 89 9.59 46.19 22.62
N ASP A 90 9.01 46.05 23.82
CA ASP A 90 7.68 45.53 24.12
C ASP A 90 6.56 46.49 23.64
N ASN A 91 5.38 45.96 23.29
CA ASN A 91 4.08 46.56 23.65
C ASN A 91 2.87 45.65 23.36
N GLU A 92 1.91 45.74 24.29
CA GLU A 92 0.63 45.04 24.42
C GLU A 92 -0.36 45.26 23.26
N ILE A 93 -1.16 44.22 22.94
CA ILE A 93 -2.26 44.26 21.97
C ILE A 93 -3.59 44.50 22.72
N VAL A 94 -4.32 45.54 22.28
CA VAL A 94 -5.70 45.85 22.67
C VAL A 94 -6.66 45.37 21.58
N ASP A 95 -7.68 44.59 21.97
CA ASP A 95 -8.80 44.15 21.15
C ASP A 95 -9.58 45.30 20.51
N LYS A 96 -9.72 45.29 19.18
CA LYS A 96 -10.81 45.97 18.45
C LYS A 96 -11.28 45.16 17.26
N LYS A 97 -12.56 44.76 17.30
CA LYS A 97 -13.34 44.30 16.14
C LYS A 97 -13.49 45.43 15.12
N ILE A 98 -13.14 45.15 13.86
CA ILE A 98 -13.50 45.95 12.69
C ILE A 98 -14.11 44.99 11.66
N GLU A 99 -15.36 45.25 11.26
CA GLU A 99 -15.93 44.75 10.01
C GLU A 99 -15.34 45.61 8.88
N THR A 100 -14.61 45.00 7.95
CA THR A 100 -13.99 45.73 6.82
C THR A 100 -14.35 45.06 5.51
N GLU A 101 -14.99 45.81 4.61
CA GLU A 101 -14.98 45.53 3.17
C GLU A 101 -13.52 45.60 2.69
N TYR A 102 -13.03 44.52 2.10
CA TYR A 102 -11.66 44.44 1.59
C TYR A 102 -11.61 45.08 0.19
N ASN A 103 -10.82 46.14 0.02
CA ASN A 103 -10.40 46.60 -1.31
C ASN A 103 -9.03 45.99 -1.67
N SER A 104 -8.68 45.92 -2.96
CA SER A 104 -7.45 45.26 -3.44
C SER A 104 -6.17 45.79 -2.75
N GLN A 105 -6.15 47.06 -2.36
CA GLN A 105 -5.02 47.67 -1.67
C GLN A 105 -4.91 47.20 -0.20
N SER A 106 -6.04 47.03 0.48
CA SER A 106 -6.11 46.48 1.85
C SER A 106 -5.76 44.99 1.94
N ILE A 107 -6.03 44.21 0.88
CA ILE A 107 -5.64 42.79 0.80
C ILE A 107 -4.13 42.66 0.66
N VAL A 108 -3.52 43.44 -0.24
CA VAL A 108 -2.06 43.48 -0.41
C VAL A 108 -1.38 43.90 0.89
N GLU A 109 -1.89 44.93 1.58
CA GLU A 109 -1.35 45.36 2.87
C GLU A 109 -1.46 44.28 3.95
N SER A 110 -2.58 43.55 4.00
CA SER A 110 -2.80 42.48 4.96
C SER A 110 -1.89 41.26 4.71
N VAL A 111 -1.77 40.82 3.46
CA VAL A 111 -0.83 39.74 3.07
C VAL A 111 0.62 40.15 3.34
N THR A 112 0.98 41.41 3.06
CA THR A 112 2.31 41.95 3.37
C THR A 112 2.59 41.93 4.87
N ASN A 113 1.62 42.31 5.70
CA ASN A 113 1.79 42.34 7.16
C ASN A 113 1.91 40.93 7.76
N ILE A 114 1.11 39.97 7.27
CA ILE A 114 1.21 38.55 7.68
C ILE A 114 2.61 38.01 7.35
N ALA A 115 3.10 38.26 6.13
CA ALA A 115 4.44 37.84 5.74
C ALA A 115 5.54 38.51 6.60
N LYS A 116 5.40 39.79 6.95
CA LYS A 116 6.34 40.50 7.83
C LYS A 116 6.40 39.92 9.24
N GLU A 117 5.24 39.60 9.80
CA GLU A 117 5.14 39.10 11.17
C GLU A 117 5.79 37.73 11.32
N ILE A 118 5.49 36.83 10.37
CA ILE A 118 5.99 35.44 10.36
C ILE A 118 7.49 35.39 10.02
N LEU A 119 7.96 36.27 9.13
CA LEU A 119 9.37 36.33 8.74
C LEU A 119 10.22 37.25 9.64
N HIS A 120 9.61 37.87 10.65
CA HIS A 120 10.26 38.82 11.58
C HIS A 120 11.04 39.95 10.89
N ILE A 121 10.55 40.45 9.75
CA ILE A 121 11.22 41.51 8.97
C ILE A 121 10.87 42.89 9.56
N SER A 122 11.88 43.66 10.01
CA SER A 122 11.70 45.02 10.54
C SER A 122 11.20 46.00 9.46
N GLN A 123 10.48 47.04 9.89
CA GLN A 123 9.64 48.05 9.19
C GLN A 123 10.03 48.65 7.80
N ASP A 124 10.90 48.04 7.02
CA ASP A 124 11.18 48.43 5.64
C ASP A 124 10.03 48.04 4.70
N LYS A 125 9.89 48.81 3.62
CA LYS A 125 8.84 48.63 2.62
C LYS A 125 9.18 47.38 1.79
N ILE A 126 8.48 46.26 2.03
CA ILE A 126 8.62 45.07 1.19
C ILE A 126 8.04 45.42 -0.19
N GLU A 127 8.84 45.25 -1.23
CA GLU A 127 8.35 45.34 -2.60
C GLU A 127 7.49 44.10 -2.90
N THR A 128 6.25 44.31 -3.34
CA THR A 128 5.24 43.25 -3.52
C THR A 128 5.57 42.27 -4.64
N GLU A 129 6.56 42.59 -5.47
CA GLU A 129 7.03 41.79 -6.61
C GLU A 129 8.20 40.87 -6.25
N ILE A 130 8.75 40.95 -5.02
CA ILE A 130 9.79 40.03 -4.57
C ILE A 130 9.15 38.68 -4.25
N GLY A 131 9.77 37.60 -4.74
CA GLY A 131 9.28 36.25 -4.51
C GLY A 131 9.37 35.85 -3.04
N PHE A 132 8.40 35.10 -2.52
CA PHE A 132 8.37 34.60 -1.15
C PHE A 132 9.65 33.87 -0.76
N LYS A 133 10.23 33.11 -1.69
CA LYS A 133 11.53 32.45 -1.49
C LYS A 133 12.68 33.44 -1.25
N ASP A 134 12.70 34.55 -1.97
CA ASP A 134 13.73 35.59 -1.83
C ASP A 134 13.49 36.48 -0.60
N LEU A 135 12.27 36.45 -0.04
CA LEU A 135 11.93 37.01 1.26
C LEU A 135 12.28 36.09 2.44
N GLY A 136 12.81 34.89 2.19
CA GLY A 136 13.18 33.93 3.22
C GLY A 136 12.04 32.98 3.65
N VAL A 137 10.96 32.90 2.87
CA VAL A 137 9.90 31.91 3.11
C VAL A 137 10.40 30.51 2.74
N ASP A 138 10.42 29.64 3.72
CA ASP A 138 10.64 28.20 3.62
C ASP A 138 9.31 27.41 3.72
N SER A 139 9.39 26.08 3.65
CA SER A 139 8.20 25.21 3.67
C SER A 139 7.38 25.29 4.97
N ILE A 140 7.96 25.78 6.06
CA ILE A 140 7.28 25.91 7.36
C ILE A 140 6.61 27.28 7.47
N SER A 141 7.37 28.35 7.23
CA SER A 141 6.86 29.73 7.23
C SER A 141 5.82 29.97 6.13
N GLY A 142 5.92 29.29 4.99
CA GLY A 142 4.90 29.33 3.93
C GLY A 142 3.56 28.74 4.39
N LEU A 143 3.61 27.63 5.14
CA LEU A 143 2.40 27.02 5.71
C LEU A 143 1.75 27.93 6.76
N GLU A 144 2.57 28.60 7.59
CA GLU A 144 2.08 29.57 8.56
C GLU A 144 1.45 30.80 7.90
N ILE A 145 2.06 31.33 6.82
CA ILE A 145 1.53 32.46 6.04
C ILE A 145 0.15 32.10 5.48
N ILE A 146 0.00 30.93 4.84
CA ILE A 146 -1.31 30.51 4.31
C ILE A 146 -2.32 30.25 5.43
N ARG A 147 -1.88 29.69 6.56
CA ARG A 147 -2.77 29.46 7.70
C ARG A 147 -3.35 30.75 8.26
N GLU A 148 -2.53 31.80 8.41
CA GLU A 148 -3.00 33.11 8.86
C GLU A 148 -3.81 33.84 7.77
N ILE A 149 -3.48 33.69 6.48
CA ILE A 149 -4.32 34.20 5.36
C ILE A 149 -5.70 33.55 5.39
N ASN A 150 -5.78 32.23 5.52
CA ASN A 150 -7.04 31.48 5.61
C ASN A 150 -7.90 31.95 6.79
N LYS A 151 -7.26 32.22 7.92
CA LYS A 151 -7.92 32.73 9.12
C LYS A 151 -8.40 34.17 8.96
N VAL A 152 -7.59 35.04 8.36
CA VAL A 152 -7.90 36.48 8.18
C VAL A 152 -8.99 36.69 7.14
N PHE A 153 -8.91 36.01 5.99
CA PHE A 153 -9.85 36.18 4.88
C PHE A 153 -10.98 35.13 4.85
N LYS A 154 -11.01 34.20 5.82
CA LYS A 154 -11.95 33.06 5.87
C LYS A 154 -11.93 32.21 4.60
N LEU A 155 -10.74 31.90 4.12
CA LEU A 155 -10.50 31.05 2.95
C LEU A 155 -9.95 29.68 3.38
N GLU A 156 -9.98 28.72 2.46
CA GLU A 156 -9.37 27.39 2.64
C GLU A 156 -8.32 27.13 1.56
N LEU A 157 -7.35 28.03 1.45
CA LEU A 157 -6.23 27.90 0.52
C LEU A 157 -5.25 26.82 1.00
N ASP A 158 -4.77 26.00 0.07
CA ASP A 158 -3.70 25.05 0.34
C ASP A 158 -2.36 25.80 0.47
N SER A 159 -1.49 25.36 1.39
CA SER A 159 -0.13 25.91 1.55
C SER A 159 0.69 25.94 0.24
N ILE A 160 0.37 25.07 -0.72
CA ILE A 160 1.02 25.01 -2.03
C ILE A 160 0.76 26.25 -2.90
N ILE A 161 -0.26 27.05 -2.57
CA ILE A 161 -0.66 28.22 -3.36
C ILE A 161 0.40 29.31 -3.41
N ILE A 162 1.30 29.34 -2.42
CA ILE A 162 2.48 30.22 -2.40
C ILE A 162 3.42 29.91 -3.57
N TYR A 163 3.40 28.70 -4.13
CA TYR A 163 4.23 28.33 -5.28
C TYR A 163 3.55 28.64 -6.62
N ASP A 164 2.22 28.65 -6.65
CA ASP A 164 1.43 29.07 -7.82
C ASP A 164 1.39 30.60 -7.95
N TYR A 165 1.45 31.31 -6.82
CA TYR A 165 1.50 32.78 -6.73
C TYR A 165 2.74 33.21 -5.93
N PRO A 166 3.94 33.14 -6.54
CA PRO A 166 5.21 33.26 -5.84
C PRO A 166 5.53 34.63 -5.25
N THR A 167 4.74 35.67 -5.48
CA THR A 167 4.95 37.01 -4.89
C THR A 167 3.75 37.45 -4.04
N ILE A 168 3.98 38.38 -3.11
CA ILE A 168 2.92 38.97 -2.29
C ILE A 168 1.82 39.60 -3.16
N GLY A 169 2.22 40.29 -4.24
CA GLY A 169 1.28 40.93 -5.18
C GLY A 169 0.43 39.92 -5.94
N GLU A 170 1.04 38.82 -6.42
CA GLU A 170 0.33 37.76 -7.14
C GLU A 170 -0.66 37.02 -6.23
N LEU A 171 -0.24 36.69 -5.00
CA LEU A 171 -1.09 36.00 -4.04
C LEU A 171 -2.25 36.88 -3.56
N ALA A 172 -1.99 38.17 -3.30
CA ALA A 172 -3.02 39.12 -2.91
C ALA A 172 -4.05 39.37 -4.04
N ASN A 173 -3.61 39.43 -5.30
CA ASN A 173 -4.52 39.52 -6.44
C ASN A 173 -5.39 38.26 -6.61
N TYR A 174 -4.81 37.08 -6.35
CA TYR A 174 -5.56 35.83 -6.37
C TYR A 174 -6.61 35.78 -5.25
N ILE A 175 -6.24 36.17 -4.02
CA ILE A 175 -7.16 36.28 -2.89
C ILE A 175 -8.28 37.28 -3.18
N ALA A 176 -7.97 38.42 -3.80
CA ALA A 176 -8.98 39.40 -4.21
C ALA A 176 -10.00 38.80 -5.20
N GLY A 177 -9.54 37.97 -6.13
CA GLY A 177 -10.42 37.27 -7.08
C GLY A 177 -11.33 36.21 -6.45
N LEU A 178 -10.94 35.65 -5.29
CA LEU A 178 -11.75 34.68 -4.55
C LEU A 178 -12.80 35.33 -3.64
N LEU A 179 -12.51 36.51 -3.10
CA LEU A 179 -13.41 37.24 -2.20
C LEU A 179 -14.55 37.96 -2.95
N ASP A 180 -14.43 38.14 -4.27
CA ASP A 180 -15.48 38.73 -5.13
C ASP A 180 -16.59 37.72 -5.54
N HIS A 181 -16.62 36.51 -4.97
CA HIS A 181 -17.64 35.49 -5.25
C HIS A 181 -18.26 34.88 -3.98
N GLU A 182 -19.31 35.53 -3.45
CA GLU A 182 -20.40 34.83 -2.72
C GLU A 182 -21.74 35.02 -3.46
N GLU A 183 -22.43 33.91 -3.76
CA GLU A 183 -23.70 33.82 -4.52
C GLU A 183 -24.94 34.22 -3.71
N ILE A 184 -25.95 34.87 -4.34
CA ILE A 184 -27.39 34.68 -3.99
C ILE A 184 -28.32 34.71 -5.23
N VAL A 185 -28.93 33.53 -5.49
CA VAL A 185 -30.32 33.18 -5.88
C VAL A 185 -31.09 33.99 -6.96
N ILE A 186 -31.53 33.23 -7.97
CA ILE A 186 -32.44 33.59 -9.08
C ILE A 186 -33.84 34.05 -8.62
N LYS A 187 -34.37 35.13 -9.22
CA LYS A 187 -35.80 35.29 -9.58
C LYS A 187 -35.95 36.09 -10.89
N ASP A 188 -36.72 35.51 -11.80
CA ASP A 188 -37.01 35.97 -13.18
C ASP A 188 -37.56 37.40 -13.30
N ALA A 189 -37.13 38.15 -14.33
CA ALA A 189 -37.90 38.35 -15.57
C ALA A 189 -37.31 39.46 -16.48
N THR A 190 -37.17 39.09 -17.76
CA THR A 190 -37.27 39.93 -18.97
C THR A 190 -36.18 40.96 -19.36
N GLN A 191 -35.67 40.69 -20.57
CA GLN A 191 -35.32 41.61 -21.67
C GLN A 191 -33.87 42.16 -21.81
N THR A 192 -33.16 41.47 -22.72
CA THR A 192 -32.43 41.97 -23.91
C THR A 192 -31.25 42.93 -23.78
N GLN A 193 -30.12 42.43 -24.31
CA GLN A 193 -29.26 42.98 -25.37
C GLN A 193 -27.77 43.22 -25.06
N ASP A 194 -26.97 42.70 -26.00
CA ASP A 194 -25.62 43.07 -26.46
C ASP A 194 -24.34 42.56 -25.74
N LYS A 195 -23.74 41.54 -26.39
CA LYS A 195 -22.32 41.16 -26.33
C LYS A 195 -21.44 42.14 -27.11
N PRO A 196 -20.20 42.41 -26.63
CA PRO A 196 -19.03 42.21 -27.50
C PRO A 196 -17.78 41.71 -26.74
N LYS A 197 -17.17 40.60 -27.19
CA LYS A 197 -15.93 40.47 -28.00
C LYS A 197 -14.64 40.21 -27.20
N GLU A 198 -14.17 38.97 -27.31
CA GLU A 198 -12.80 38.54 -27.05
C GLU A 198 -11.78 39.34 -27.88
N LYS A 199 -10.65 39.70 -27.26
CA LYS A 199 -9.44 40.17 -27.96
C LYS A 199 -8.39 39.07 -27.98
N THR A 200 -8.15 38.57 -29.18
CA THR A 200 -6.96 37.84 -29.62
C THR A 200 -5.68 38.65 -29.41
N HIS A 201 -4.59 38.04 -28.95
CA HIS A 201 -3.23 38.54 -29.16
C HIS A 201 -2.36 37.46 -29.84
N GLY A 202 -2.04 37.74 -31.11
CA GLY A 202 -0.67 37.67 -31.65
C GLY A 202 0.03 36.31 -31.77
N VAL A 203 0.03 35.79 -32.99
CA VAL A 203 0.98 34.79 -33.50
C VAL A 203 2.41 35.33 -33.44
N TRP A 204 3.35 34.59 -32.85
CA TRP A 204 4.79 34.82 -33.01
C TRP A 204 5.30 33.96 -34.18
N GLU A 205 5.78 34.59 -35.25
CA GLU A 205 6.53 33.89 -36.30
C GLU A 205 7.89 33.43 -35.78
N ILE A 206 8.13 32.12 -35.78
CA ILE A 206 9.41 31.53 -35.37
C ILE A 206 10.40 31.61 -36.53
N ASN A 207 11.44 32.41 -36.33
CA ASN A 207 12.58 32.56 -37.22
C ASN A 207 13.36 31.23 -37.38
N LYS A 208 14.00 31.00 -38.54
CA LYS A 208 14.70 29.75 -38.94
C LYS A 208 15.82 29.26 -38.01
N LYS A 209 16.16 29.98 -36.93
CA LYS A 209 17.05 29.53 -35.85
C LYS A 209 16.33 28.76 -34.73
N GLY A 210 15.00 28.86 -34.62
CA GLY A 210 14.18 28.08 -33.67
C GLY A 210 13.97 26.62 -34.08
N GLN A 211 14.18 26.29 -35.36
CA GLN A 211 14.09 24.91 -35.86
C GLN A 211 15.28 24.02 -35.43
N GLN A 212 16.41 24.62 -34.98
CA GLN A 212 17.55 23.85 -34.47
C GLN A 212 17.44 23.48 -32.98
N PHE A 213 16.49 24.05 -32.23
CA PHE A 213 16.38 23.83 -30.78
C PHE A 213 15.41 22.71 -30.37
N VAL A 214 14.60 22.18 -31.30
CA VAL A 214 13.54 21.18 -31.01
C VAL A 214 13.98 19.74 -31.30
N GLN A 215 15.23 19.51 -31.71
CA GLN A 215 15.71 18.19 -32.12
C GLN A 215 16.69 17.52 -31.13
N LYS A 216 16.71 17.97 -29.86
CA LYS A 216 17.74 17.55 -28.89
C LYS A 216 17.27 17.26 -27.47
N ILE A 217 16.07 16.70 -27.29
CA ILE A 217 15.67 16.01 -26.04
C ILE A 217 15.09 14.65 -26.43
N GLN A 218 15.96 13.70 -26.76
CA GLN A 218 15.63 12.29 -26.95
C GLN A 218 16.83 11.42 -26.50
N ASP A 219 17.45 11.79 -25.38
CA ASP A 219 18.51 10.97 -24.78
C ASP A 219 18.11 10.62 -23.34
N ARG A 220 18.06 9.31 -23.04
CA ARG A 220 17.71 8.78 -21.72
C ARG A 220 18.64 9.34 -20.64
N GLU A 221 19.90 9.56 -21.01
CA GLU A 221 20.89 10.19 -20.13
C GLU A 221 20.54 11.64 -19.76
N SER A 222 19.90 12.40 -20.66
CA SER A 222 19.49 13.76 -20.36
C SER A 222 18.32 13.83 -19.37
N ILE A 223 17.37 12.90 -19.46
CA ILE A 223 16.27 12.77 -18.49
C ILE A 223 16.85 12.41 -17.12
N LYS A 224 17.73 11.40 -17.09
CA LYS A 224 18.43 10.94 -15.88
C LYS A 224 19.22 12.04 -15.20
N GLN A 225 20.01 12.81 -15.94
CA GLN A 225 20.76 13.94 -15.40
C GLN A 225 19.86 15.04 -14.83
N ARG A 226 18.71 15.30 -15.46
CA ARG A 226 17.73 16.29 -14.94
C ARG A 226 17.06 15.83 -13.67
N ILE A 227 16.59 14.59 -13.62
CA ILE A 227 16.00 14.02 -12.41
C ILE A 227 17.03 14.00 -11.29
N ARG A 228 18.27 13.62 -11.58
CA ARG A 228 19.39 13.72 -10.63
C ARG A 228 19.58 15.16 -10.13
N SER A 229 19.56 16.15 -11.01
CA SER A 229 19.67 17.56 -10.60
C SER A 229 18.53 18.00 -9.68
N ILE A 230 17.29 17.61 -9.99
CA ILE A 230 16.11 17.90 -9.16
C ILE A 230 16.26 17.28 -7.76
N VAL A 231 16.58 15.99 -7.71
CA VAL A 231 16.71 15.23 -6.46
C VAL A 231 17.86 15.80 -5.61
N GLY A 232 19.01 16.10 -6.23
CA GLY A 232 20.17 16.65 -5.52
C GLY A 232 19.92 18.07 -4.99
N LYS A 233 19.14 18.87 -5.72
CA LYS A 233 18.74 20.21 -5.28
C LYS A 233 17.77 20.15 -4.10
N ILE A 234 16.78 19.27 -4.15
CA ILE A 234 15.76 19.13 -3.10
C ILE A 234 16.37 18.55 -1.82
N LEU A 235 17.22 17.53 -1.96
CA LEU A 235 17.89 16.90 -0.83
C LEU A 235 19.16 17.63 -0.37
N ASN A 236 19.56 18.70 -1.06
CA ASN A 236 20.77 19.48 -0.81
C ASN A 236 22.05 18.60 -0.73
N ILE A 237 22.14 17.59 -1.59
CA ILE A 237 23.30 16.67 -1.67
C ILE A 237 23.91 16.69 -3.09
N PRO A 238 25.25 16.69 -3.21
CA PRO A 238 25.90 16.51 -4.50
C PRO A 238 25.73 15.06 -4.97
N LEU A 239 24.87 14.84 -5.95
CA LEU A 239 24.67 13.53 -6.55
C LEU A 239 25.68 13.29 -7.67
N ASP A 240 26.70 12.46 -7.41
CA ASP A 240 27.61 11.95 -8.42
C ASP A 240 27.01 10.77 -9.22
N GLU A 241 27.75 10.24 -10.21
CA GLU A 241 27.29 9.12 -11.04
C GLU A 241 27.12 7.79 -10.29
N THR A 242 27.82 7.60 -9.16
CA THR A 242 27.75 6.34 -8.37
C THR A 242 26.51 6.24 -7.50
N ILE A 243 25.84 7.37 -7.23
CA ILE A 243 24.63 7.45 -6.41
C ILE A 243 23.35 7.13 -7.21
N ALA A 244 23.45 7.04 -8.54
CA ALA A 244 22.30 6.90 -9.45
C ALA A 244 21.45 5.61 -9.28
N ASP A 245 22.04 4.56 -8.70
CA ASP A 245 21.38 3.26 -8.45
C ASP A 245 20.86 3.11 -7.01
N SER A 246 21.08 4.12 -6.17
CA SER A 246 20.61 4.12 -4.78
C SER A 246 19.11 4.38 -4.73
N GLN A 247 18.43 3.78 -3.75
CA GLN A 247 17.00 4.02 -3.58
C GLN A 247 16.74 5.45 -3.11
N PHE A 248 15.65 6.07 -3.55
CA PHE A 248 15.24 7.40 -3.09
C PHE A 248 15.24 7.49 -1.56
N LYS A 249 14.77 6.46 -0.87
CA LYS A 249 14.83 6.37 0.60
C LYS A 249 16.25 6.42 1.17
N GLU A 250 17.21 5.75 0.54
CA GLU A 250 18.62 5.76 0.96
C GLU A 250 19.28 7.13 0.70
N LEU A 251 18.76 7.88 -0.27
CA LEU A 251 19.15 9.26 -0.53
C LEU A 251 18.55 10.25 0.49
N GLY A 252 17.66 9.79 1.37
CA GLY A 252 16.95 10.65 2.33
C GLY A 252 15.64 11.21 1.79
N VAL A 253 15.11 10.69 0.67
CA VAL A 253 13.77 11.06 0.20
C VAL A 253 12.72 10.44 1.13
N ASP A 254 11.97 11.31 1.79
CA ASP A 254 10.78 11.01 2.57
C ASP A 254 9.49 11.30 1.78
N SER A 255 8.33 11.19 2.45
CA SER A 255 7.04 11.45 1.81
C SER A 255 6.83 12.90 1.37
N ILE A 256 7.56 13.87 1.92
CA ILE A 256 7.40 15.31 1.59
C ILE A 256 8.32 15.67 0.42
N SER A 257 9.61 15.37 0.56
CA SER A 257 10.60 15.55 -0.50
C SER A 257 10.27 14.73 -1.75
N GLY A 258 9.65 13.55 -1.60
CA GLY A 258 9.15 12.77 -2.74
C GLY A 258 8.06 13.48 -3.55
N ILE A 259 7.16 14.22 -2.89
CA ILE A 259 6.14 15.04 -3.56
C ILE A 259 6.80 16.21 -4.28
N GLU A 260 7.74 16.90 -3.63
CA GLU A 260 8.48 18.01 -4.23
C GLU A 260 9.26 17.56 -5.48
N ILE A 261 9.90 16.39 -5.42
CA ILE A 261 10.61 15.79 -6.56
C ILE A 261 9.65 15.57 -7.73
N ILE A 262 8.49 14.95 -7.49
CA ILE A 262 7.50 14.70 -8.56
C ILE A 262 6.91 16.01 -9.08
N HIS A 263 6.66 16.99 -8.24
CA HIS A 263 6.17 18.31 -8.66
C HIS A 263 7.19 19.02 -9.57
N ASP A 264 8.47 19.06 -9.18
CA ASP A 264 9.53 19.65 -9.99
C ASP A 264 9.75 18.88 -11.30
N ILE A 265 9.59 17.56 -11.29
CA ILE A 265 9.60 16.72 -12.50
C ILE A 265 8.43 17.09 -13.42
N ASN A 266 7.20 17.13 -12.90
CA ASN A 266 6.01 17.50 -13.67
C ASN A 266 6.16 18.88 -14.31
N ARG A 267 6.66 19.86 -13.53
CA ARG A 267 6.93 21.21 -14.00
C ARG A 267 8.02 21.26 -15.09
N GLN A 268 9.16 20.61 -14.88
CA GLN A 268 10.30 20.70 -15.79
C GLN A 268 10.10 19.90 -17.08
N PHE A 269 9.43 18.76 -17.00
CA PHE A 269 9.18 17.89 -18.14
C PHE A 269 7.80 18.15 -18.80
N LYS A 270 6.96 19.01 -18.22
CA LYS A 270 5.58 19.28 -18.67
C LYS A 270 4.76 17.99 -18.80
N ILE A 271 4.87 17.15 -17.78
CA ILE A 271 4.15 15.88 -17.65
C ILE A 271 3.28 15.93 -16.40
N ASP A 272 2.38 14.97 -16.28
CA ASP A 272 1.46 14.86 -15.16
C ASP A 272 1.62 13.47 -14.54
N LEU A 273 2.61 13.34 -13.67
CA LEU A 273 2.88 12.15 -12.89
C LEU A 273 2.21 12.25 -11.53
N ASP A 274 1.54 11.16 -11.16
CA ASP A 274 1.03 10.96 -9.81
C ASP A 274 2.19 10.79 -8.81
N THR A 275 2.08 11.40 -7.62
CA THR A 275 3.12 11.37 -6.58
C THR A 275 3.50 9.96 -6.10
N ILE A 276 2.61 8.98 -6.25
CA ILE A 276 2.85 7.58 -5.89
C ILE A 276 3.95 6.96 -6.77
N ILE A 277 4.23 7.55 -7.93
CA ILE A 277 5.18 6.98 -8.91
C ILE A 277 6.59 6.80 -8.36
N ILE A 278 7.01 7.65 -7.42
CA ILE A 278 8.33 7.56 -6.79
C ILE A 278 8.50 6.28 -5.95
N TYR A 279 7.38 5.66 -5.54
CA TYR A 279 7.35 4.38 -4.83
C TYR A 279 7.38 3.17 -5.77
N ASN A 280 6.80 3.30 -6.96
CA ASN A 280 6.82 2.26 -7.98
C ASN A 280 8.17 2.20 -8.72
N TYR A 281 8.87 3.34 -8.82
CA TYR A 281 10.17 3.46 -9.48
C TYR A 281 11.17 4.02 -8.46
N PRO A 282 11.75 3.14 -7.61
CA PRO A 282 12.42 3.54 -6.37
C PRO A 282 13.82 4.16 -6.57
N THR A 283 14.32 4.24 -7.80
CA THR A 283 15.62 4.82 -8.12
C THR A 283 15.50 5.90 -9.19
N ILE A 284 16.52 6.75 -9.30
CA ILE A 284 16.62 7.74 -10.39
C ILE A 284 16.60 7.05 -11.75
N GLU A 285 17.26 5.88 -11.88
CA GLU A 285 17.25 5.08 -13.11
C GLU A 285 15.84 4.62 -13.47
N ASP A 286 15.17 3.94 -12.55
CA ASP A 286 13.83 3.37 -12.77
C ASP A 286 12.83 4.46 -13.18
N LEU A 287 12.86 5.60 -12.50
CA LEU A 287 11.94 6.71 -12.77
C LEU A 287 12.27 7.39 -14.10
N SER A 288 13.56 7.52 -14.43
CA SER A 288 14.01 8.05 -15.73
C SER A 288 13.57 7.16 -16.88
N GLU A 289 13.71 5.84 -16.72
CA GLU A 289 13.29 4.88 -17.73
C GLU A 289 11.76 4.86 -17.88
N TYR A 290 11.01 4.94 -16.79
CA TYR A 290 9.55 5.09 -16.86
C TYR A 290 9.14 6.33 -17.64
N ILE A 291 9.71 7.49 -17.32
CA ILE A 291 9.41 8.76 -18.00
C ILE A 291 9.79 8.67 -19.48
N ALA A 292 10.96 8.11 -19.79
CA ALA A 292 11.42 7.94 -21.16
C ALA A 292 10.51 7.03 -22.00
N ASN A 293 9.93 5.98 -21.40
CA ASN A 293 9.14 4.98 -22.11
C ASN A 293 7.65 5.32 -22.17
N ASN A 294 7.10 6.01 -21.16
CA ASN A 294 5.65 6.22 -21.02
C ASN A 294 5.21 7.68 -21.19
N CYS A 295 6.12 8.64 -21.02
CA CYS A 295 5.82 10.05 -21.21
C CYS A 295 6.44 10.54 -22.53
N ASN A 296 5.68 10.49 -23.62
CA ASN A 296 6.04 11.24 -24.82
C ASN A 296 6.04 12.74 -24.46
N VAL A 297 7.23 13.29 -24.21
CA VAL A 297 7.45 14.71 -23.90
C VAL A 297 6.97 15.53 -25.12
N LEU A 298 5.74 16.04 -25.03
CA LEU A 298 5.03 16.97 -25.93
C LEU A 298 4.64 16.47 -27.34
N GLN A 299 3.41 15.92 -27.47
CA GLN A 299 2.57 16.25 -28.64
C GLN A 299 1.98 17.66 -28.42
N LEU A 300 2.53 18.66 -29.11
CA LEU A 300 1.89 19.95 -29.33
C LEU A 300 0.63 19.73 -30.21
N LYS A 301 -0.55 20.06 -29.68
CA LYS A 301 -1.81 20.09 -30.43
C LYS A 301 -1.71 21.09 -31.60
N THR A 302 -1.95 20.64 -32.82
CA THR A 302 -2.40 21.47 -33.96
C THR A 302 -3.81 21.00 -34.38
N PRO A 303 -4.62 21.89 -35.01
CA PRO A 303 -6.07 21.71 -35.12
C PRO A 303 -6.47 20.56 -36.06
N VAL A 304 -7.64 20.00 -35.77
CA VAL A 304 -8.38 19.04 -36.59
C VAL A 304 -8.60 19.61 -38.00
N GLU A 305 -7.92 19.03 -38.99
CA GLU A 305 -8.35 19.08 -40.39
C GLU A 305 -8.78 17.68 -40.87
N LYS A 306 -9.92 17.69 -41.55
CA LYS A 306 -10.76 16.57 -41.94
C LYS A 306 -10.02 15.50 -42.74
N VAL A 307 -10.25 14.23 -42.38
CA VAL A 307 -10.20 13.14 -43.35
C VAL A 307 -11.59 12.48 -43.39
N LYS A 308 -12.34 12.85 -44.43
CA LYS A 308 -13.44 12.07 -44.98
C LYS A 308 -12.86 11.15 -46.07
N GLU A 309 -13.37 9.91 -46.10
CA GLU A 309 -13.37 8.94 -47.21
C GLU A 309 -11.97 8.41 -47.60
N GLU A 310 -11.72 7.10 -47.70
CA GLU A 310 -12.42 6.15 -48.57
C GLU A 310 -12.57 4.75 -47.95
N HIS A 311 -13.81 4.27 -48.00
CA HIS A 311 -14.17 2.86 -48.10
C HIS A 311 -14.33 2.50 -49.59
N ASN A 312 -14.12 1.23 -49.94
CA ASN A 312 -14.33 0.54 -51.24
C ASN A 312 -13.05 0.46 -52.11
N LEU A 313 -12.55 -0.66 -52.64
CA LEU A 313 -13.06 -1.93 -53.19
C LEU A 313 -11.84 -2.91 -53.21
N VAL A 314 -11.86 -4.23 -53.32
CA VAL A 314 -12.87 -5.27 -53.55
C VAL A 314 -12.22 -6.62 -53.28
N ARG A 315 -13.01 -7.53 -52.71
CA ARG A 315 -12.78 -8.96 -52.71
C ARG A 315 -13.43 -9.53 -53.97
N ALA A 316 -12.67 -9.94 -54.99
CA ALA A 316 -13.10 -10.94 -56.00
C ALA A 316 -12.03 -11.23 -57.07
N LYS A 317 -11.81 -12.54 -57.28
CA LYS A 317 -11.50 -13.25 -58.55
C LYS A 317 -10.09 -13.11 -59.14
N MET A 318 -9.50 -14.13 -59.78
CA MET A 318 -9.68 -15.59 -59.86
C MET A 318 -8.54 -16.11 -60.77
N VAL A 319 -7.98 -17.27 -60.43
CA VAL A 319 -7.49 -18.38 -61.28
C VAL A 319 -7.36 -18.15 -62.81
N LEU A 320 -6.16 -18.43 -63.36
CA LEU A 320 -5.80 -19.18 -64.60
C LEU A 320 -4.39 -18.71 -65.05
N VAL A 321 -3.37 -19.54 -65.32
CA VAL A 321 -3.29 -20.57 -66.36
C VAL A 321 -2.22 -21.63 -66.01
N LYS A 322 -2.54 -22.89 -66.34
CA LYS A 322 -1.70 -24.10 -66.33
C LYS A 322 -0.56 -24.08 -67.37
N LYS A 323 0.56 -24.76 -67.06
CA LYS A 323 1.24 -25.77 -67.91
C LYS A 323 2.35 -26.44 -67.10
N GLU A 324 2.17 -27.69 -66.69
CA GLU A 324 2.73 -28.90 -67.33
C GLU A 324 4.27 -28.95 -67.40
N SER A 325 4.87 -29.91 -66.67
CA SER A 325 5.90 -30.83 -67.19
C SER A 325 6.17 -31.96 -66.20
N LYS A 326 6.30 -33.17 -66.75
CA LYS A 326 6.42 -34.48 -66.11
C LYS A 326 7.84 -34.78 -65.60
N LYS A 327 7.89 -35.72 -64.64
CA LYS A 327 8.89 -36.78 -64.37
C LYS A 327 10.26 -36.66 -65.06
N VAL A 328 11.33 -36.78 -64.26
CA VAL A 328 12.44 -37.72 -64.54
C VAL A 328 12.91 -38.34 -63.23
N VAL A 329 12.76 -39.67 -63.15
CA VAL A 329 13.55 -40.59 -62.32
C VAL A 329 14.90 -40.76 -63.03
N MET A 330 16.02 -40.80 -62.31
CA MET A 330 17.06 -41.81 -62.54
C MET A 330 18.12 -41.80 -61.44
N GLU A 331 18.41 -43.03 -61.02
CA GLU A 331 19.44 -43.50 -60.11
C GLU A 331 20.86 -43.12 -60.60
N GLU A 332 21.86 -43.24 -59.73
CA GLU A 332 22.87 -44.30 -59.88
C GLU A 332 23.92 -44.30 -58.75
N LYS A 333 23.97 -45.47 -58.10
CA LYS A 333 25.18 -46.29 -57.86
C LYS A 333 26.18 -45.89 -56.78
N SER A 334 26.41 -46.82 -55.85
CA SER A 334 27.57 -47.74 -55.96
C SER A 334 27.56 -48.84 -54.87
N PRO A 335 28.28 -49.97 -55.09
CA PRO A 335 27.92 -51.28 -54.56
C PRO A 335 28.98 -51.96 -53.66
N ASN A 336 28.64 -53.17 -53.23
CA ASN A 336 29.49 -54.34 -52.90
C ASN A 336 29.98 -54.59 -51.46
N LYS A 337 29.28 -55.54 -50.82
CA LYS A 337 29.68 -56.92 -50.47
C LYS A 337 31.13 -57.23 -50.00
N ILE A 338 31.17 -58.06 -48.94
CA ILE A 338 31.94 -59.31 -48.67
C ILE A 338 32.36 -59.30 -47.18
N GLY A 339 31.75 -60.08 -46.27
CA GLY A 339 32.12 -61.48 -45.89
C GLY A 339 33.56 -61.55 -45.34
N LEU A 340 33.94 -61.93 -44.12
CA LEU A 340 33.52 -62.95 -43.16
C LEU A 340 34.43 -62.77 -41.93
N LYS A 341 33.95 -62.99 -40.70
CA LYS A 341 34.54 -63.91 -39.69
C LYS A 341 33.92 -63.71 -38.29
N LEU A 342 33.39 -64.81 -37.77
CA LEU A 342 32.95 -65.02 -36.39
C LEU A 342 34.15 -65.21 -35.44
N LYS A 343 34.14 -64.57 -34.26
CA LYS A 343 34.04 -65.24 -32.94
C LYS A 343 34.15 -64.26 -31.74
N LYS A 344 33.14 -64.40 -30.87
CA LYS A 344 33.11 -64.32 -29.38
C LYS A 344 33.16 -62.95 -28.65
N LYS A 345 32.04 -62.77 -27.91
CA LYS A 345 31.82 -62.18 -26.55
C LYS A 345 32.02 -60.67 -26.34
N ALA A 346 30.90 -59.96 -26.14
CA ALA A 346 30.52 -59.29 -24.88
C ALA A 346 29.13 -58.62 -25.08
N ILE A 347 28.10 -58.99 -24.30
CA ILE A 347 27.50 -58.21 -23.20
C ILE A 347 26.48 -57.13 -23.67
N VAL A 348 25.19 -57.45 -23.38
CA VAL A 348 24.06 -56.59 -22.97
C VAL A 348 23.47 -55.58 -23.97
N GLN A 349 22.23 -55.85 -24.43
CA GLN A 349 20.99 -55.10 -24.11
C GLN A 349 19.76 -55.75 -24.79
N PRO A 350 18.57 -55.77 -24.15
CA PRO A 350 17.37 -56.38 -24.70
C PRO A 350 16.50 -55.41 -25.52
N GLU A 351 16.15 -55.90 -26.71
CA GLU A 351 14.84 -55.97 -27.35
C GLU A 351 13.84 -54.80 -27.26
N LYS A 352 13.62 -54.20 -28.44
CA LYS A 352 12.36 -53.62 -28.89
C LYS A 352 11.28 -54.70 -29.01
N LYS A 353 10.04 -54.37 -28.62
CA LYS A 353 8.83 -54.94 -29.23
C LYS A 353 7.90 -53.85 -29.73
N GLU A 354 7.51 -54.06 -30.98
CA GLU A 354 6.34 -53.55 -31.71
C GLU A 354 5.08 -53.57 -30.82
N GLY A 355 4.09 -52.70 -30.91
CA GLY A 355 3.57 -51.91 -32.02
C GLY A 355 2.05 -52.06 -31.94
N ILE A 356 1.33 -51.01 -31.53
CA ILE A 356 -0.13 -50.92 -31.65
C ILE A 356 -0.48 -49.51 -32.12
N ASP A 357 -1.12 -49.45 -33.28
CA ASP A 357 -1.72 -48.28 -33.92
C ASP A 357 -2.62 -47.51 -32.95
N VAL A 358 -2.27 -46.25 -32.68
CA VAL A 358 -3.19 -45.27 -32.10
C VAL A 358 -3.53 -44.27 -33.20
N LYS A 359 -4.76 -44.37 -33.70
CA LYS A 359 -5.44 -43.32 -34.46
C LYS A 359 -5.21 -41.99 -33.71
N LYS A 360 -4.59 -41.03 -34.37
CA LYS A 360 -4.55 -39.63 -33.93
C LYS A 360 -5.98 -39.08 -33.94
N THR A 361 -6.69 -39.26 -32.85
CA THR A 361 -7.71 -38.29 -32.42
C THR A 361 -6.95 -37.06 -31.95
N GLU A 362 -6.96 -36.01 -32.77
CA GLU A 362 -6.71 -34.65 -32.30
C GLU A 362 -7.80 -34.31 -31.28
N ASN A 363 -7.58 -34.72 -30.03
CA ASN A 363 -8.33 -34.21 -28.89
C ASN A 363 -7.88 -32.77 -28.66
N ASN A 364 -8.50 -31.84 -29.38
CA ASN A 364 -8.63 -30.44 -28.97
C ASN A 364 -9.57 -30.34 -27.75
N ASN A 365 -9.23 -31.04 -26.67
CA ASN A 365 -9.81 -30.80 -25.35
C ASN A 365 -8.76 -30.08 -24.52
N SER A 366 -8.59 -28.78 -24.77
CA SER A 366 -8.34 -27.89 -23.63
C SER A 366 -9.57 -28.03 -22.74
N LYS A 367 -9.54 -28.94 -21.76
CA LYS A 367 -10.55 -28.95 -20.70
C LYS A 367 -10.57 -27.51 -20.17
N GLU A 368 -11.66 -26.78 -20.40
CA GLU A 368 -11.92 -25.57 -19.64
C GLU A 368 -11.72 -25.94 -18.18
N ARG A 369 -10.87 -25.20 -17.47
CA ARG A 369 -10.67 -25.46 -16.05
C ARG A 369 -12.01 -25.22 -15.37
N ASP A 370 -12.66 -26.29 -14.94
CA ASP A 370 -13.77 -26.20 -14.02
C ASP A 370 -13.31 -25.44 -12.78
N GLY A 371 -14.14 -24.53 -12.29
CA GLY A 371 -13.82 -23.73 -11.10
C GLY A 371 -13.67 -24.59 -9.84
N ILE A 372 -13.24 -23.98 -8.74
CA ILE A 372 -13.18 -24.64 -7.44
C ILE A 372 -14.39 -24.18 -6.61
N ALA A 373 -15.25 -25.11 -6.22
CA ALA A 373 -16.44 -24.82 -5.41
C ALA A 373 -16.06 -24.68 -3.93
N VAL A 374 -16.62 -23.66 -3.29
CA VAL A 374 -16.63 -23.54 -1.82
C VAL A 374 -17.89 -24.21 -1.30
N ILE A 375 -17.73 -25.32 -0.57
CA ILE A 375 -18.85 -26.18 -0.16
C ILE A 375 -19.17 -26.12 1.33
N GLY A 376 -18.30 -25.51 2.13
CA GLY A 376 -18.55 -25.29 3.55
C GLY A 376 -17.69 -24.16 4.09
N MET A 377 -18.13 -23.54 5.18
CA MET A 377 -17.40 -22.47 5.85
C MET A 377 -17.75 -22.37 7.34
N SER A 378 -16.78 -21.96 8.15
CA SER A 378 -16.95 -21.60 9.56
C SER A 378 -15.99 -20.49 9.94
N GLY A 379 -16.29 -19.77 11.03
CA GLY A 379 -15.38 -18.75 11.54
C GLY A 379 -15.91 -18.02 12.78
N ARG A 380 -14.97 -17.40 13.49
CA ARG A 380 -15.22 -16.50 14.63
C ARG A 380 -14.45 -15.21 14.40
N PHE A 381 -15.13 -14.08 14.61
CA PHE A 381 -14.58 -12.75 14.42
C PHE A 381 -14.97 -11.85 15.61
N PRO A 382 -14.28 -10.73 15.85
CA PRO A 382 -14.66 -9.79 16.90
C PRO A 382 -16.13 -9.40 16.81
N GLY A 383 -16.85 -9.55 17.92
CA GLY A 383 -18.29 -9.31 18.00
C GLY A 383 -19.18 -10.38 17.38
N ALA A 384 -18.63 -11.49 16.85
CA ALA A 384 -19.39 -12.56 16.19
C ALA A 384 -18.81 -13.96 16.49
N LYS A 385 -19.58 -14.79 17.19
CA LYS A 385 -19.17 -16.16 17.57
C LYS A 385 -19.36 -17.18 16.44
N ASN A 386 -20.07 -16.80 15.38
CA ASN A 386 -20.38 -17.62 14.22
C ASN A 386 -20.68 -16.73 13.00
N LEU A 387 -20.82 -17.34 11.82
CA LEU A 387 -21.03 -16.61 10.57
C LEU A 387 -22.40 -15.92 10.44
N SER A 388 -23.42 -16.38 11.17
CA SER A 388 -24.72 -15.71 11.20
C SER A 388 -24.62 -14.35 11.90
N GLU A 389 -24.05 -14.33 13.10
CA GLU A 389 -23.77 -13.09 13.83
C GLU A 389 -22.83 -12.18 13.04
N PHE A 390 -21.83 -12.75 12.38
CA PHE A 390 -20.91 -11.99 11.54
C PHE A 390 -21.63 -11.30 10.39
N TRP A 391 -22.52 -12.01 9.69
CA TRP A 391 -23.34 -11.44 8.63
C TRP A 391 -24.25 -10.31 9.13
N ASP A 392 -24.91 -10.51 10.27
CA ASP A 392 -25.79 -9.51 10.87
C ASP A 392 -25.01 -8.23 11.24
N ASN A 393 -23.81 -8.40 11.82
CA ASN A 393 -22.91 -7.29 12.14
C ASN A 393 -22.45 -6.53 10.90
N LEU A 394 -22.10 -7.25 9.82
CA LEU A 394 -21.71 -6.64 8.55
C LEU A 394 -22.86 -5.83 7.94
N CYS A 395 -24.07 -6.39 7.91
CA CYS A 395 -25.25 -5.69 7.38
C CYS A 395 -25.58 -4.41 8.15
N GLN A 396 -25.42 -4.45 9.48
CA GLN A 396 -25.68 -3.31 10.37
C GLN A 396 -24.54 -2.28 10.38
N GLY A 397 -23.39 -2.58 9.74
CA GLY A 397 -22.23 -1.70 9.79
C GLY A 397 -21.62 -1.61 11.19
N VAL A 398 -21.59 -2.72 11.95
CA VAL A 398 -20.97 -2.77 13.27
C VAL A 398 -19.45 -2.70 13.14
N CYS A 399 -18.82 -1.80 13.92
CA CYS A 399 -17.38 -1.76 14.15
C CYS A 399 -17.07 -2.42 15.51
N SER A 400 -16.47 -3.61 15.47
CA SER A 400 -16.19 -4.47 16.62
C SER A 400 -14.83 -4.19 17.29
N ILE A 401 -14.30 -2.97 17.14
CA ILE A 401 -13.04 -2.56 17.76
C ILE A 401 -13.27 -2.01 19.16
N SER A 402 -12.72 -2.70 20.16
CA SER A 402 -12.84 -2.36 21.58
C SER A 402 -11.50 -1.96 22.19
N GLU A 403 -11.51 -1.53 23.44
CA GLU A 403 -10.29 -1.51 24.25
C GLU A 403 -9.75 -2.93 24.43
N ILE A 404 -8.43 -3.04 24.66
CA ILE A 404 -7.77 -4.31 24.97
C ILE A 404 -8.36 -4.90 26.27
N PRO A 405 -8.91 -6.12 26.25
CA PRO A 405 -9.45 -6.74 27.46
C PRO A 405 -8.37 -7.00 28.51
N LYS A 406 -8.67 -6.71 29.78
CA LYS A 406 -7.74 -6.93 30.92
C LYS A 406 -7.31 -8.39 31.06
N GLU A 407 -8.16 -9.31 30.63
CA GLU A 407 -7.90 -10.76 30.61
C GLU A 407 -6.75 -11.13 29.66
N ARG A 408 -6.45 -10.29 28.65
CA ARG A 408 -5.30 -10.51 27.76
C ARG A 408 -4.02 -9.97 28.40
N TRP A 409 -4.00 -8.67 28.66
CA TRP A 409 -2.94 -8.01 29.42
C TRP A 409 -3.42 -6.69 30.00
N ASP A 410 -2.73 -6.22 31.03
CA ASP A 410 -2.96 -4.90 31.60
C ASP A 410 -2.33 -3.82 30.72
N ASN A 411 -3.16 -3.21 29.87
CA ASN A 411 -2.71 -2.20 28.92
C ASN A 411 -2.14 -0.93 29.59
N SER A 412 -2.48 -0.63 30.84
CA SER A 412 -1.92 0.54 31.56
C SER A 412 -0.39 0.46 31.72
N LYS A 413 0.18 -0.75 31.64
CA LYS A 413 1.63 -0.98 31.70
C LYS A 413 2.35 -0.67 30.39
N TYR A 414 1.63 -0.65 29.27
CA TYR A 414 2.22 -0.61 27.92
C TYR A 414 1.80 0.61 27.12
N TYR A 415 0.68 1.25 27.46
CA TYR A 415 0.20 2.42 26.75
C TYR A 415 1.06 3.65 27.02
N GLU A 416 1.49 4.32 25.94
CA GLU A 416 2.12 5.64 25.97
C GLU A 416 1.90 6.32 24.62
N THR A 417 1.47 7.58 24.66
CA THR A 417 1.23 8.40 23.46
C THR A 417 2.53 8.83 22.79
N ASP A 418 3.60 9.02 23.57
CA ASP A 418 4.94 9.30 23.04
C ASP A 418 5.58 8.03 22.45
N ILE A 419 5.69 8.03 21.12
CA ILE A 419 6.26 6.91 20.35
C ILE A 419 7.74 6.66 20.64
N THR A 420 8.48 7.64 21.17
CA THR A 420 9.91 7.50 21.46
C THR A 420 10.17 6.63 22.69
N VAL A 421 9.18 6.48 23.59
CA VAL A 421 9.33 5.72 24.83
C VAL A 421 9.51 4.23 24.54
N PRO A 422 10.64 3.60 24.92
CA PRO A 422 10.88 2.18 24.63
C PRO A 422 9.83 1.25 25.26
N ASN A 423 9.53 0.14 24.58
CA ASN A 423 8.60 -0.90 25.06
C ASN A 423 7.19 -0.39 25.40
N LYS A 424 6.73 0.65 24.69
CA LYS A 424 5.36 1.17 24.77
C LYS A 424 4.65 1.18 23.41
N THR A 425 3.31 1.16 23.45
CA THR A 425 2.39 1.25 22.32
C THR A 425 1.51 2.48 22.48
N TYR A 426 1.29 3.24 21.40
CA TYR A 426 0.33 4.35 21.40
C TYR A 426 -1.10 3.89 21.08
N CYS A 427 -1.28 2.59 20.82
CA CYS A 427 -2.58 2.00 20.54
C CYS A 427 -3.03 1.13 21.71
N ASN A 428 -4.26 1.36 22.17
CA ASN A 428 -4.94 0.62 23.24
C ASN A 428 -6.21 -0.11 22.77
N ARG A 429 -6.45 -0.19 21.46
CA ARG A 429 -7.67 -0.73 20.86
C ARG A 429 -7.37 -1.84 19.87
N GLY A 430 -8.27 -2.81 19.75
CA GLY A 430 -8.14 -3.95 18.85
C GLY A 430 -9.44 -4.72 18.70
N GLY A 431 -9.46 -5.67 17.77
CA GLY A 431 -10.53 -6.66 17.67
C GLY A 431 -10.12 -7.95 18.40
N PHE A 432 -10.95 -8.42 19.33
CA PHE A 432 -10.65 -9.59 20.16
C PHE A 432 -11.77 -10.62 20.10
N LEU A 433 -11.38 -11.90 20.07
CA LEU A 433 -12.30 -13.01 20.26
C LEU A 433 -12.59 -13.21 21.76
N THR A 434 -13.77 -13.72 22.05
CA THR A 434 -14.18 -14.18 23.39
C THR A 434 -14.02 -15.70 23.50
N GLY A 435 -13.76 -16.22 24.71
CA GLY A 435 -13.71 -17.67 24.96
C GLY A 435 -12.54 -18.37 24.27
N ILE A 436 -11.37 -17.73 24.20
CA ILE A 436 -10.17 -18.30 23.57
C ILE A 436 -9.48 -19.39 24.42
N ASP A 437 -9.87 -19.47 25.69
CA ASP A 437 -9.46 -20.45 26.69
C ASP A 437 -10.40 -21.66 26.73
N GLU A 438 -11.58 -21.57 26.11
CA GLU A 438 -12.55 -22.66 25.98
C GLU A 438 -12.10 -23.67 24.91
N PHE A 439 -12.19 -24.96 25.22
CA PHE A 439 -11.93 -26.06 24.30
C PHE A 439 -12.57 -27.36 24.81
N ASP A 440 -13.08 -28.21 23.92
CA ASP A 440 -13.53 -29.58 24.26
C ASP A 440 -12.46 -30.63 23.93
N PRO A 441 -11.48 -30.88 24.81
CA PRO A 441 -10.37 -31.78 24.50
C PRO A 441 -10.81 -33.23 24.35
N LEU A 442 -11.83 -33.67 25.09
CA LEU A 442 -12.27 -35.06 25.08
C LEU A 442 -12.96 -35.42 23.77
N PHE A 443 -13.72 -34.48 23.18
CA PHE A 443 -14.27 -34.66 21.84
C PHE A 443 -13.16 -34.94 20.80
N PHE A 444 -12.03 -34.23 20.90
CA PHE A 444 -10.90 -34.37 19.98
C PHE A 444 -9.89 -35.47 20.37
N ASN A 445 -10.23 -36.34 21.33
CA ASN A 445 -9.33 -37.37 21.86
C ASN A 445 -7.97 -36.82 22.37
N ILE A 446 -8.00 -35.61 22.92
CA ILE A 446 -6.84 -34.92 23.50
C ILE A 446 -6.98 -34.97 25.02
N SER A 447 -5.87 -35.25 25.72
CA SER A 447 -5.90 -35.24 27.18
C SER A 447 -6.03 -33.79 27.71
N PRO A 448 -6.71 -33.57 28.84
CA PRO A 448 -6.78 -32.22 29.43
C PRO A 448 -5.41 -31.58 29.64
N LEU A 449 -4.42 -32.38 30.06
CA LEU A 449 -3.04 -31.92 30.22
C LEU A 449 -2.46 -31.42 28.89
N GLU A 450 -2.56 -32.19 27.81
CA GLU A 450 -2.08 -31.76 26.50
C GLU A 450 -2.78 -30.49 26.02
N ALA A 451 -4.10 -30.38 26.25
CA ALA A 451 -4.89 -29.21 25.85
C ALA A 451 -4.48 -27.92 26.59
N GLU A 452 -3.96 -28.01 27.81
CA GLU A 452 -3.38 -26.87 28.53
C GLU A 452 -2.08 -26.38 27.86
N TYR A 453 -1.28 -27.28 27.27
CA TYR A 453 -0.05 -26.90 26.56
C TYR A 453 -0.28 -26.47 25.11
N MET A 454 -1.46 -26.73 24.55
CA MET A 454 -1.82 -26.33 23.20
C MET A 454 -2.08 -24.83 23.11
N ASP A 455 -1.41 -24.19 22.16
CA ASP A 455 -1.71 -22.82 21.74
C ASP A 455 -3.21 -22.71 21.40
N PRO A 456 -3.94 -21.70 21.94
CA PRO A 456 -5.32 -21.43 21.57
C PRO A 456 -5.60 -21.44 20.07
N GLN A 457 -4.63 -21.05 19.23
CA GLN A 457 -4.75 -21.13 17.78
C GLN A 457 -4.95 -22.57 17.30
N GLN A 458 -4.26 -23.55 17.87
CA GLN A 458 -4.46 -24.96 17.49
C GLN A 458 -5.85 -25.46 17.89
N ARG A 459 -6.29 -25.11 19.10
CA ARG A 459 -7.58 -25.53 19.67
C ARG A 459 -8.75 -24.97 18.88
N ILE A 460 -8.79 -23.65 18.73
CA ILE A 460 -9.87 -22.94 18.04
C ILE A 460 -9.92 -23.33 16.56
N PHE A 461 -8.76 -23.46 15.90
CA PHE A 461 -8.75 -23.87 14.50
C PHE A 461 -9.26 -25.30 14.31
N LEU A 462 -8.98 -26.20 15.25
CA LEU A 462 -9.51 -27.58 15.22
C LEU A 462 -11.04 -27.60 15.39
N GLU A 463 -11.59 -26.79 16.29
CA GLU A 463 -13.05 -26.65 16.46
C GLU A 463 -13.73 -26.08 15.21
N GLU A 464 -13.18 -25.00 14.64
CA GLU A 464 -13.75 -24.40 13.44
C GLU A 464 -13.57 -25.28 12.20
N SER A 465 -12.53 -26.13 12.18
CA SER A 465 -12.31 -27.12 11.13
C SER A 465 -13.45 -28.13 11.11
N TRP A 466 -13.80 -28.63 12.30
CA TRP A 466 -14.92 -29.54 12.48
C TRP A 466 -16.24 -28.89 12.03
N LYS A 467 -16.54 -27.67 12.50
CA LYS A 467 -17.77 -26.96 12.12
C LYS A 467 -17.87 -26.66 10.63
N ALA A 468 -16.75 -26.34 9.96
CA ALA A 468 -16.74 -26.13 8.52
C ALA A 468 -17.05 -27.44 7.75
N LEU A 469 -16.58 -28.58 8.25
CA LEU A 469 -16.90 -29.90 7.70
C LEU A 469 -18.35 -30.32 8.00
N GLU A 470 -18.89 -29.98 9.17
CA GLU A 470 -20.32 -30.13 9.47
C GLU A 470 -21.17 -29.31 8.51
N ASN A 471 -20.80 -28.05 8.29
CA ASN A 471 -21.46 -27.16 7.35
C ASN A 471 -21.39 -27.67 5.90
N ALA A 472 -20.28 -28.32 5.52
CA ALA A 472 -20.12 -28.97 4.24
C ALA A 472 -20.90 -30.30 4.11
N GLY A 473 -21.40 -30.88 5.20
CA GLY A 473 -22.06 -32.19 5.21
C GLY A 473 -21.10 -33.38 5.22
N TYR A 474 -19.83 -33.19 5.60
CA TYR A 474 -18.81 -34.25 5.59
C TYR A 474 -18.32 -34.66 6.98
N ALA A 475 -18.77 -34.04 8.07
CA ALA A 475 -18.35 -34.45 9.42
C ALA A 475 -18.74 -35.91 9.71
N GLY A 476 -17.75 -36.74 10.05
CA GLY A 476 -17.95 -38.16 10.39
C GLY A 476 -16.96 -39.11 9.72
N ASP A 477 -17.27 -40.42 9.77
CA ASP A 477 -16.38 -41.50 9.32
C ASP A 477 -16.01 -41.44 7.83
N SER A 478 -16.81 -40.74 7.01
CA SER A 478 -16.57 -40.54 5.58
C SER A 478 -15.29 -39.78 5.24
N LEU A 479 -14.70 -39.07 6.20
CA LEU A 479 -13.45 -38.31 6.01
C LEU A 479 -12.19 -39.14 6.22
N SER A 480 -12.30 -40.34 6.80
CA SER A 480 -11.12 -41.14 7.12
C SER A 480 -10.46 -41.70 5.86
N ASN A 481 -9.13 -41.61 5.76
CA ASN A 481 -8.30 -42.09 4.64
C ASN A 481 -8.54 -41.41 3.27
N ILE A 482 -9.25 -40.28 3.20
CA ILE A 482 -9.41 -39.54 1.94
C ILE A 482 -8.22 -38.60 1.68
N LYS A 483 -8.00 -38.24 0.42
CA LYS A 483 -7.01 -37.22 0.01
C LYS A 483 -7.55 -35.80 0.27
N CYS A 484 -7.88 -35.51 1.53
CA CYS A 484 -8.21 -34.16 1.95
C CYS A 484 -6.94 -33.44 2.39
N GLY A 485 -6.61 -32.33 1.72
CA GLY A 485 -5.49 -31.49 2.09
C GLY A 485 -5.88 -30.45 3.14
N VAL A 486 -4.96 -30.09 4.04
CA VAL A 486 -5.13 -29.08 5.08
C VAL A 486 -4.12 -27.96 4.87
N PHE A 487 -4.60 -26.74 4.65
CA PHE A 487 -3.77 -25.57 4.37
C PHE A 487 -4.12 -24.44 5.34
N VAL A 488 -3.15 -23.98 6.14
CA VAL A 488 -3.43 -22.99 7.19
C VAL A 488 -2.52 -21.78 7.08
N GLY A 489 -3.10 -20.61 6.88
CA GLY A 489 -2.43 -19.32 7.07
C GLY A 489 -2.24 -19.05 8.56
N THR A 490 -1.01 -19.21 9.06
CA THR A 490 -0.69 -19.06 10.49
C THR A 490 0.78 -18.73 10.67
N THR A 491 1.09 -18.12 11.80
CA THR A 491 2.47 -17.99 12.30
C THR A 491 2.56 -18.62 13.70
N GLN A 492 3.75 -18.65 14.29
CA GLN A 492 3.90 -19.09 15.67
C GLN A 492 3.17 -18.12 16.62
N GLY A 493 2.38 -18.66 17.56
CA GLY A 493 1.71 -17.84 18.55
C GLY A 493 2.61 -17.38 19.69
N ASP A 494 2.13 -16.38 20.42
CA ASP A 494 2.80 -15.84 21.61
C ASP A 494 2.43 -16.60 22.90
N TYR A 495 1.72 -17.73 22.79
CA TYR A 495 1.41 -18.60 23.93
C TYR A 495 2.67 -19.19 24.59
N SER A 496 3.71 -19.42 23.80
CA SER A 496 5.02 -19.84 24.29
C SER A 496 5.60 -18.88 25.35
N LYS A 497 5.30 -17.59 25.25
CA LYS A 497 5.71 -16.59 26.24
C LYS A 497 4.92 -16.70 27.54
N LYS A 498 3.60 -16.88 27.44
CA LYS A 498 2.75 -17.15 28.62
C LYS A 498 3.20 -18.41 29.36
N MET A 499 3.57 -19.46 28.62
CA MET A 499 4.11 -20.67 29.22
C MET A 499 5.50 -20.48 29.82
N SER A 500 6.34 -19.61 29.22
CA SER A 500 7.63 -19.25 29.80
C SER A 500 7.47 -18.48 31.12
N GLU A 501 6.47 -17.61 31.25
CA GLU A 501 6.20 -16.85 32.50
C GLU A 501 5.92 -17.78 33.69
N VAL A 502 5.37 -18.96 33.43
CA VAL A 502 5.08 -20.00 34.44
C VAL A 502 6.08 -21.17 34.43
N ASN A 503 7.21 -21.05 33.70
CA ASN A 503 8.25 -22.08 33.55
C ASN A 503 7.76 -23.43 33.01
N GLN A 504 6.77 -23.42 32.11
CA GLN A 504 6.16 -24.61 31.51
C GLN A 504 6.46 -24.75 30.01
N ASN A 505 7.37 -23.96 29.45
CA ASN A 505 7.69 -24.00 28.01
C ASN A 505 8.69 -25.10 27.59
N ASN A 506 9.32 -25.81 28.54
CA ASN A 506 10.36 -26.80 28.26
C ASN A 506 9.88 -28.24 28.51
N THR A 507 8.74 -28.61 27.92
CA THR A 507 8.15 -29.96 27.98
C THR A 507 7.91 -30.49 26.55
N ALA A 508 7.72 -31.81 26.42
CA ALA A 508 7.39 -32.41 25.12
C ALA A 508 6.02 -31.95 24.61
N GLU A 509 5.08 -31.80 25.54
CA GLU A 509 3.72 -31.29 25.31
C GLU A 509 3.77 -29.85 24.80
N ALA A 510 4.60 -28.99 25.40
CA ALA A 510 4.78 -27.60 24.96
C ALA A 510 5.37 -27.53 23.54
N PHE A 511 6.36 -28.37 23.23
CA PHE A 511 6.95 -28.42 21.89
C PHE A 511 5.89 -28.75 20.82
N ALA A 512 5.05 -29.75 21.08
CA ALA A 512 3.98 -30.12 20.17
C ALA A 512 2.85 -29.06 20.12
N GLY A 513 2.43 -28.59 21.29
CA GLY A 513 1.33 -27.65 21.48
C GLY A 513 1.56 -26.25 20.92
N MET A 514 2.81 -25.85 20.69
CA MET A 514 3.16 -24.49 20.20
C MET A 514 3.67 -24.46 18.76
N SER A 515 3.88 -25.61 18.12
CA SER A 515 4.40 -25.68 16.76
C SER A 515 3.34 -25.29 15.73
N SER A 516 3.68 -24.37 14.82
CA SER A 516 2.79 -23.97 13.73
C SER A 516 2.53 -25.10 12.74
N SER A 517 3.50 -25.99 12.47
CA SER A 517 3.29 -27.13 11.55
C SER A 517 2.35 -28.18 12.15
N ILE A 518 2.38 -28.32 13.48
CA ILE A 518 1.49 -29.23 14.20
C ILE A 518 0.05 -28.72 14.19
N LEU A 519 -0.19 -27.41 14.09
CA LEU A 519 -1.53 -26.86 13.91
C LEU A 519 -2.26 -27.52 12.73
N ALA A 520 -1.65 -27.51 11.54
CA ALA A 520 -2.22 -28.18 10.36
C ALA A 520 -2.23 -29.71 10.55
N ALA A 521 -1.13 -30.29 11.04
CA ALA A 521 -0.99 -31.73 11.16
C ALA A 521 -1.96 -32.37 12.15
N ARG A 522 -2.38 -31.66 13.21
CA ARG A 522 -3.35 -32.16 14.20
C ARG A 522 -4.71 -32.46 13.58
N ILE A 523 -5.16 -31.64 12.65
CA ILE A 523 -6.44 -31.86 11.95
C ILE A 523 -6.33 -33.09 11.07
N SER A 524 -5.24 -33.17 10.29
CA SER A 524 -4.94 -34.32 9.44
C SER A 524 -4.81 -35.61 10.27
N TYR A 525 -4.20 -35.54 11.45
CA TYR A 525 -4.05 -36.66 12.37
C TYR A 525 -5.39 -37.09 12.96
N PHE A 526 -6.16 -36.16 13.52
CA PHE A 526 -7.43 -36.44 14.18
C PHE A 526 -8.45 -37.04 13.21
N LEU A 527 -8.58 -36.47 12.01
CA LEU A 527 -9.53 -36.93 10.98
C LEU A 527 -8.95 -38.03 10.08
N ASN A 528 -7.69 -38.45 10.30
CA ASN A 528 -6.97 -39.43 9.49
C ASN A 528 -6.95 -39.08 7.98
N LEU A 529 -6.71 -37.81 7.65
CA LEU A 529 -6.63 -37.30 6.28
C LEU A 529 -5.27 -37.65 5.65
N LYS A 530 -5.26 -37.86 4.32
CA LYS A 530 -4.09 -38.32 3.56
C LYS A 530 -3.61 -37.33 2.49
N GLY A 531 -4.16 -36.12 2.45
CA GLY A 531 -3.67 -35.05 1.58
C GLY A 531 -2.48 -34.29 2.19
N PRO A 532 -1.98 -33.26 1.48
CA PRO A 532 -0.96 -32.35 2.01
C PRO A 532 -1.42 -31.66 3.30
N SER A 533 -0.50 -31.40 4.22
CA SER A 533 -0.80 -30.71 5.49
C SER A 533 0.23 -29.61 5.72
N ILE A 534 -0.14 -28.35 5.49
CA ILE A 534 0.80 -27.24 5.32
C ILE A 534 0.37 -26.02 6.13
N SER A 535 1.33 -25.46 6.88
CA SER A 535 1.21 -24.15 7.52
C SER A 535 1.98 -23.11 6.71
N ILE A 536 1.37 -21.96 6.45
CA ILE A 536 1.86 -20.92 5.54
C ILE A 536 1.95 -19.60 6.30
N ASP A 537 3.12 -18.98 6.24
CA ASP A 537 3.36 -17.62 6.74
C ASP A 537 3.88 -16.73 5.60
N THR A 538 2.99 -15.90 5.08
CA THR A 538 3.30 -14.79 4.17
C THR A 538 2.77 -13.47 4.75
N ALA A 539 2.82 -13.35 6.09
CA ALA A 539 2.22 -12.24 6.82
C ALA A 539 0.71 -12.06 6.52
N CYS A 540 0.28 -10.83 6.20
CA CYS A 540 -1.13 -10.47 6.04
C CYS A 540 -1.86 -11.19 4.89
N SER A 541 -1.13 -11.78 3.93
CA SER A 541 -1.71 -12.55 2.81
C SER A 541 -1.82 -14.05 3.08
N SER A 542 -1.35 -14.54 4.23
CA SER A 542 -1.18 -15.99 4.51
C SER A 542 -2.40 -16.85 4.21
N SER A 543 -3.59 -16.47 4.70
CA SER A 543 -4.80 -17.26 4.45
C SER A 543 -5.28 -17.22 2.99
N LEU A 544 -5.07 -16.12 2.27
CA LEU A 544 -5.44 -16.06 0.85
C LEU A 544 -4.46 -16.86 -0.02
N VAL A 545 -3.16 -16.81 0.33
CA VAL A 545 -2.13 -17.68 -0.26
C VAL A 545 -2.44 -19.15 0.05
N ALA A 546 -2.89 -19.47 1.27
CA ALA A 546 -3.32 -20.82 1.61
C ALA A 546 -4.48 -21.29 0.73
N ILE A 547 -5.48 -20.44 0.48
CA ILE A 547 -6.60 -20.74 -0.45
C ILE A 547 -6.07 -20.97 -1.87
N HIS A 548 -5.13 -20.15 -2.35
CA HIS A 548 -4.50 -20.37 -3.64
C HIS A 548 -3.80 -21.74 -3.72
N GLN A 549 -2.99 -22.11 -2.72
CA GLN A 549 -2.29 -23.40 -2.67
C GLN A 549 -3.26 -24.58 -2.58
N ALA A 550 -4.34 -24.44 -1.81
CA ALA A 550 -5.40 -25.43 -1.71
C ALA A 550 -6.09 -25.66 -3.07
N CYS A 551 -6.41 -24.58 -3.80
CA CYS A 551 -6.91 -24.66 -5.17
C CYS A 551 -5.92 -25.37 -6.11
N GLN A 552 -4.62 -25.03 -6.04
CA GLN A 552 -3.60 -25.70 -6.87
C GLN A 552 -3.50 -27.20 -6.54
N SER A 553 -3.59 -27.58 -5.26
CA SER A 553 -3.56 -28.97 -4.83
C SER A 553 -4.70 -29.78 -5.43
N ILE A 554 -5.92 -29.22 -5.52
CA ILE A 554 -7.06 -29.85 -6.20
C ILE A 554 -6.82 -29.93 -7.71
N ILE A 555 -6.40 -28.84 -8.32
CA ILE A 555 -6.15 -28.77 -9.78
C ILE A 555 -5.08 -29.78 -10.21
N ASN A 556 -4.05 -29.99 -9.38
CA ASN A 556 -2.95 -30.91 -9.66
C ASN A 556 -3.26 -32.36 -9.24
N GLY A 557 -4.41 -32.62 -8.62
CA GLY A 557 -4.81 -33.96 -8.16
C GLY A 557 -4.05 -34.48 -6.93
N GLU A 558 -3.40 -33.59 -6.18
CA GLU A 558 -2.80 -33.88 -4.88
C GLU A 558 -3.87 -34.04 -3.79
N SER A 559 -4.98 -33.31 -3.94
CA SER A 559 -6.15 -33.35 -3.05
C SER A 559 -7.44 -33.52 -3.85
N ASP A 560 -8.40 -34.29 -3.33
CA ASP A 560 -9.76 -34.38 -3.89
C ASP A 560 -10.70 -33.37 -3.22
N MET A 561 -10.37 -32.98 -2.00
CA MET A 561 -11.02 -31.99 -1.15
C MET A 561 -9.93 -31.24 -0.39
N THR A 562 -10.16 -29.99 -0.01
CA THR A 562 -9.26 -29.31 0.93
C THR A 562 -10.02 -28.58 2.01
N LEU A 563 -9.43 -28.57 3.19
CA LEU A 563 -9.80 -27.71 4.30
C LEU A 563 -8.75 -26.61 4.39
N VAL A 564 -9.18 -25.35 4.25
CA VAL A 564 -8.26 -24.23 4.17
C VAL A 564 -8.76 -23.04 4.96
N GLY A 565 -7.85 -22.33 5.62
CA GLY A 565 -8.21 -21.20 6.45
C GLY A 565 -7.03 -20.39 6.95
N GLY A 566 -7.28 -19.58 7.97
CA GLY A 566 -6.23 -18.92 8.73
C GLY A 566 -6.70 -18.54 10.12
N ILE A 567 -5.74 -18.30 10.99
CA ILE A 567 -6.00 -17.94 12.38
C ILE A 567 -4.95 -16.98 12.94
N ARG A 568 -5.41 -16.07 13.79
CA ARG A 568 -4.55 -15.30 14.68
C ARG A 568 -5.24 -15.10 16.02
N ILE A 569 -4.51 -15.40 17.09
CA ILE A 569 -4.83 -15.03 18.47
C ILE A 569 -3.64 -14.23 19.04
N MET A 570 -3.92 -13.25 19.90
CA MET A 570 -2.95 -12.37 20.55
C MET A 570 -3.09 -12.51 22.07
N LEU A 571 -2.06 -13.04 22.72
CA LEU A 571 -2.05 -13.30 24.17
C LEU A 571 -1.13 -12.35 24.93
N THR A 572 -0.27 -11.62 24.22
CA THR A 572 0.71 -10.69 24.77
C THR A 572 0.70 -9.35 24.02
N PRO A 573 1.20 -8.26 24.64
CA PRO A 573 1.24 -6.95 23.98
C PRO A 573 2.29 -6.83 22.87
N GLU A 574 3.13 -7.84 22.63
CA GLU A 574 4.33 -7.70 21.80
C GLU A 574 4.03 -7.21 20.38
N LEU A 575 2.99 -7.75 19.74
CA LEU A 575 2.65 -7.34 18.38
C LEU A 575 2.24 -5.86 18.35
N PHE A 576 1.51 -5.37 19.35
CA PHE A 576 1.17 -3.95 19.49
C PHE A 576 2.40 -3.07 19.72
N LEU A 577 3.35 -3.52 20.54
CA LEU A 577 4.60 -2.81 20.79
C LEU A 577 5.41 -2.67 19.50
N GLN A 578 5.61 -3.78 18.77
CA GLN A 578 6.39 -3.82 17.53
C GLN A 578 5.75 -2.97 16.43
N THR A 579 4.45 -3.16 16.18
CA THR A 579 3.74 -2.44 15.11
C THR A 579 3.54 -0.95 15.43
N SER A 580 3.49 -0.56 16.71
CA SER A 580 3.57 0.85 17.11
C SER A 580 4.91 1.47 16.72
N LYS A 581 6.04 0.78 16.93
CA LYS A 581 7.36 1.30 16.50
C LYS A 581 7.48 1.42 14.99
N MET A 582 6.78 0.57 14.24
CA MET A 582 6.65 0.68 12.79
C MET A 582 5.65 1.75 12.34
N GLN A 583 4.97 2.44 13.26
CA GLN A 583 3.92 3.42 12.95
C GLN A 583 2.79 2.86 12.08
N MET A 584 2.51 1.55 12.21
CA MET A 584 1.47 0.87 11.42
C MET A 584 0.06 1.08 11.99
N LEU A 585 -0.05 1.36 13.28
CA LEU A 585 -1.34 1.40 13.97
C LEU A 585 -2.04 2.74 13.77
N SER A 586 -3.35 2.70 13.58
CA SER A 586 -4.19 3.89 13.56
C SER A 586 -4.17 4.58 14.93
N LYS A 587 -3.93 5.90 14.93
CA LYS A 587 -4.02 6.73 16.14
C LYS A 587 -5.48 7.01 16.50
N SER A 588 -6.37 7.07 15.50
CA SER A 588 -7.81 7.19 15.70
C SER A 588 -8.46 5.93 16.30
N GLY A 589 -7.74 4.80 16.29
CA GLY A 589 -8.18 3.58 16.97
C GLY A 589 -9.15 2.73 16.15
N VAL A 590 -9.30 2.99 14.85
CA VAL A 590 -10.15 2.21 13.92
C VAL A 590 -9.50 2.15 12.53
N CYS A 591 -9.85 1.14 11.73
CA CYS A 591 -9.48 1.13 10.31
C CYS A 591 -10.45 1.99 9.50
N ARG A 592 -9.93 2.93 8.69
CA ARG A 592 -10.70 3.82 7.81
C ARG A 592 -10.32 3.63 6.34
N PRO A 593 -10.61 2.47 5.74
CA PRO A 593 -10.21 2.20 4.36
C PRO A 593 -10.79 3.25 3.40
N PHE A 594 -9.93 3.80 2.54
CA PHE A 594 -10.23 4.79 1.50
C PHE A 594 -10.68 6.18 1.98
N ASP A 595 -10.77 6.40 3.29
CA ASP A 595 -11.19 7.67 3.86
C ASP A 595 -10.04 8.68 3.87
N ARG A 596 -10.35 9.97 3.79
CA ARG A 596 -9.37 11.07 3.88
C ARG A 596 -8.56 11.00 5.17
N ASP A 597 -9.21 10.61 6.27
CA ASP A 597 -8.61 10.60 7.60
C ASP A 597 -8.04 9.21 7.97
N ALA A 598 -7.81 8.36 6.96
CA ALA A 598 -7.05 7.11 7.06
C ALA A 598 -5.65 7.37 7.65
N ASP A 599 -5.34 6.78 8.80
CA ASP A 599 -4.11 7.05 9.55
C ASP A 599 -3.35 5.80 10.00
N GLY A 600 -3.80 4.60 9.59
CA GLY A 600 -3.18 3.33 9.95
C GLY A 600 -4.20 2.19 10.04
N THR A 601 -3.72 1.03 10.48
CA THR A 601 -4.55 -0.16 10.68
C THR A 601 -4.76 -0.47 12.16
N ILE A 602 -5.71 -1.34 12.50
CA ILE A 602 -5.91 -1.83 13.86
C ILE A 602 -5.76 -3.33 13.88
N LEU A 603 -4.98 -3.86 14.82
CA LEU A 603 -4.77 -5.29 14.94
C LEU A 603 -6.01 -6.00 15.49
N SER A 604 -6.19 -7.22 15.04
CA SER A 604 -7.35 -8.01 15.41
C SER A 604 -7.05 -9.51 15.42
N GLU A 605 -7.90 -10.24 16.12
CA GLU A 605 -7.95 -11.69 16.17
C GLU A 605 -9.02 -12.23 15.22
N GLY A 606 -8.87 -13.48 14.80
CA GLY A 606 -9.90 -14.13 14.00
C GLY A 606 -9.51 -15.53 13.58
N VAL A 607 -10.53 -16.30 13.24
CA VAL A 607 -10.39 -17.62 12.61
C VAL A 607 -11.45 -17.74 11.52
N GLY A 608 -11.03 -18.25 10.37
CA GLY A 608 -11.93 -18.54 9.26
C GLY A 608 -11.45 -19.77 8.50
N ILE A 609 -12.38 -20.63 8.12
CA ILE A 609 -12.13 -21.89 7.42
C ILE A 609 -13.17 -22.06 6.33
N ILE A 610 -12.72 -22.53 5.17
CA ILE A 610 -13.56 -22.93 4.04
C ILE A 610 -13.16 -24.33 3.55
N VAL A 611 -14.14 -25.07 3.03
CA VAL A 611 -13.96 -26.41 2.44
C VAL A 611 -14.09 -26.29 0.93
N LEU A 612 -13.13 -26.83 0.18
CA LEU A 612 -13.06 -26.72 -1.27
C LEU A 612 -13.08 -28.08 -1.95
N LYS A 613 -13.72 -28.15 -3.13
CA LYS A 613 -13.67 -29.26 -4.08
C LYS A 613 -13.62 -28.73 -5.51
N SER A 614 -13.29 -29.57 -6.48
CA SER A 614 -13.56 -29.22 -7.88
C SER A 614 -15.06 -29.01 -8.06
N LEU A 615 -15.45 -28.01 -8.87
CA LEU A 615 -16.86 -27.69 -9.12
C LEU A 615 -17.63 -28.90 -9.62
N GLN A 616 -17.04 -29.64 -10.57
CA GLN A 616 -17.61 -30.87 -11.09
C GLN A 616 -17.94 -31.87 -9.98
N LYS A 617 -16.99 -32.13 -9.08
CA LYS A 617 -17.17 -33.10 -8.01
C LYS A 617 -18.16 -32.61 -6.95
N ALA A 618 -18.22 -31.31 -6.71
CA ALA A 618 -19.22 -30.72 -5.82
C ALA A 618 -20.64 -30.91 -6.35
N ILE A 619 -20.84 -30.72 -7.66
CA ILE A 619 -22.14 -30.96 -8.32
C ILE A 619 -22.48 -32.44 -8.30
N GLU A 620 -21.53 -33.32 -8.64
CA GLU A 620 -21.74 -34.78 -8.64
C GLU A 620 -22.15 -35.32 -7.26
N ASP A 621 -21.58 -34.79 -6.19
CA ASP A 621 -21.85 -35.22 -4.82
C ASP A 621 -23.07 -34.50 -4.20
N GLY A 622 -23.68 -33.55 -4.92
CA GLY A 622 -24.86 -32.81 -4.46
C GLY A 622 -24.56 -31.79 -3.35
N ASP A 623 -23.32 -31.29 -3.30
CA ASP A 623 -22.90 -30.35 -2.28
C ASP A 623 -23.64 -29.00 -2.42
N TYR A 624 -23.90 -28.34 -1.28
CA TYR A 624 -24.28 -26.93 -1.30
C TYR A 624 -23.06 -26.08 -1.68
N ILE A 625 -23.21 -25.18 -2.66
CA ILE A 625 -22.10 -24.36 -3.16
C ILE A 625 -22.35 -22.91 -2.78
N TYR A 626 -21.46 -22.34 -1.96
CA TYR A 626 -21.50 -20.92 -1.56
C TYR A 626 -21.04 -19.97 -2.66
N GLY A 627 -20.09 -20.43 -3.48
CA GLY A 627 -19.51 -19.69 -4.59
C GLY A 627 -18.43 -20.52 -5.30
N VAL A 628 -17.99 -20.04 -6.45
CA VAL A 628 -17.00 -20.71 -7.29
C VAL A 628 -15.78 -19.83 -7.46
N ILE A 629 -14.62 -20.28 -6.99
CA ILE A 629 -13.33 -19.66 -7.27
C ILE A 629 -13.00 -19.94 -8.75
N LYS A 630 -13.05 -18.89 -9.57
CA LYS A 630 -12.79 -18.96 -11.02
C LYS A 630 -11.31 -19.02 -11.33
N ASN A 631 -10.53 -18.18 -10.66
CA ASN A 631 -9.08 -18.21 -10.74
C ASN A 631 -8.43 -17.51 -9.53
N SER A 632 -7.16 -17.81 -9.29
CA SER A 632 -6.36 -17.16 -8.26
C SER A 632 -4.90 -17.04 -8.71
N GLY A 633 -4.17 -16.10 -8.12
CA GLY A 633 -2.74 -15.91 -8.37
C GLY A 633 -2.02 -15.37 -7.15
N ILE A 634 -0.70 -15.52 -7.18
CA ILE A 634 0.23 -14.93 -6.21
C ILE A 634 1.45 -14.37 -6.93
N ASN A 635 2.04 -13.29 -6.42
CA ASN A 635 3.35 -12.81 -6.85
C ASN A 635 4.10 -12.12 -5.70
N GLN A 636 5.17 -11.41 -6.04
CA GLN A 636 6.02 -10.70 -5.10
C GLN A 636 6.29 -9.27 -5.58
N ASP A 637 6.33 -8.33 -4.64
CA ASP A 637 6.59 -6.92 -4.91
C ASP A 637 8.00 -6.67 -5.47
N GLY A 638 8.97 -7.54 -5.14
CA GLY A 638 10.36 -7.38 -5.57
C GLY A 638 11.07 -6.27 -4.79
N LYS A 639 11.89 -5.47 -5.47
CA LYS A 639 12.65 -4.37 -4.85
C LYS A 639 11.82 -3.09 -4.87
N THR A 640 11.25 -2.70 -3.73
CA THR A 640 10.49 -1.45 -3.53
C THR A 640 11.24 -0.49 -2.59
N ASN A 641 10.64 0.66 -2.25
CA ASN A 641 11.19 1.70 -1.33
C ASN A 641 11.23 1.25 0.16
N GLY A 642 11.81 0.08 0.40
CA GLY A 642 11.87 -0.60 1.68
C GLY A 642 11.10 -1.91 1.66
N ILE A 643 11.55 -2.89 2.45
CA ILE A 643 11.02 -4.26 2.43
C ILE A 643 9.50 -4.38 2.70
N THR A 644 8.90 -3.37 3.33
CA THR A 644 7.47 -3.34 3.67
C THR A 644 6.65 -2.38 2.78
N ALA A 645 7.27 -1.73 1.80
CA ALA A 645 6.57 -0.80 0.92
C ALA A 645 5.85 -1.58 -0.19
N PRO A 646 4.52 -1.38 -0.38
CA PRO A 646 3.77 -2.08 -1.42
C PRO A 646 4.11 -1.57 -2.82
N SER A 647 3.84 -2.38 -3.85
CA SER A 647 4.05 -2.04 -5.27
C SER A 647 2.73 -2.04 -6.05
N ALA A 648 2.32 -0.88 -6.58
CA ALA A 648 1.12 -0.82 -7.43
C ALA A 648 1.31 -1.64 -8.71
N GLN A 649 2.51 -1.60 -9.30
CA GLN A 649 2.82 -2.32 -10.53
C GLN A 649 2.72 -3.84 -10.33
N SER A 650 3.26 -4.35 -9.23
CA SER A 650 3.20 -5.79 -8.92
C SER A 650 1.76 -6.24 -8.66
N GLN A 651 0.93 -5.40 -8.02
CA GLN A 651 -0.50 -5.67 -7.86
C GLN A 651 -1.24 -5.65 -9.22
N THR A 652 -0.99 -4.67 -10.08
CA THR A 652 -1.55 -4.60 -11.44
C THR A 652 -1.19 -5.85 -12.26
N ASP A 653 0.07 -6.26 -12.24
CA ASP A 653 0.55 -7.43 -12.99
C ASP A 653 -0.09 -8.72 -12.49
N LEU A 654 -0.25 -8.87 -11.17
CA LEU A 654 -0.94 -10.00 -10.56
C LEU A 654 -2.40 -10.08 -11.03
N GLU A 655 -3.12 -8.96 -10.94
CA GLU A 655 -4.53 -8.87 -11.33
C GLU A 655 -4.72 -9.21 -12.81
N LEU A 656 -3.93 -8.60 -13.70
CA LEU A 656 -3.94 -8.88 -15.13
C LEU A 656 -3.63 -10.35 -15.44
N GLU A 657 -2.67 -10.94 -14.74
CA GLU A 657 -2.34 -12.37 -14.89
C GLU A 657 -3.52 -13.26 -14.48
N VAL A 658 -4.16 -12.97 -13.35
CA VAL A 658 -5.34 -13.71 -12.88
C VAL A 658 -6.48 -13.60 -13.87
N TYR A 659 -6.77 -12.41 -14.38
CA TYR A 659 -7.84 -12.21 -15.37
C TYR A 659 -7.55 -12.94 -16.67
N LYS A 660 -6.32 -12.83 -17.18
CA LYS A 660 -5.90 -13.50 -18.41
C LYS A 660 -5.92 -15.02 -18.28
N LYS A 661 -5.37 -15.59 -17.21
CA LYS A 661 -5.33 -17.06 -16.99
C LYS A 661 -6.73 -17.64 -16.74
N GLY A 662 -7.62 -16.86 -16.13
CA GLY A 662 -8.99 -17.26 -15.84
C GLY A 662 -9.98 -17.02 -16.98
N ASN A 663 -9.54 -16.39 -18.08
CA ASN A 663 -10.43 -15.87 -19.13
C ASN A 663 -11.58 -15.02 -18.54
N ILE A 664 -11.25 -14.16 -17.58
CA ILE A 664 -12.18 -13.28 -16.87
C ILE A 664 -12.10 -11.90 -17.50
N ASP A 665 -13.25 -11.32 -17.85
CA ASP A 665 -13.34 -9.94 -18.27
C ASP A 665 -13.60 -9.05 -17.03
N PRO A 666 -12.67 -8.14 -16.66
CA PRO A 666 -12.84 -7.27 -15.50
C PRO A 666 -14.11 -6.41 -15.53
N LYS A 667 -14.73 -6.20 -16.69
CA LYS A 667 -16.01 -5.48 -16.78
C LYS A 667 -17.16 -6.23 -16.05
N ASP A 668 -17.02 -7.53 -15.85
CA ASP A 668 -18.04 -8.39 -15.24
C ASP A 668 -17.83 -8.48 -13.72
N ILE A 669 -16.65 -8.07 -13.21
CA ILE A 669 -16.37 -7.97 -11.78
C ILE A 669 -17.04 -6.70 -11.24
N THR A 670 -17.97 -6.86 -10.31
CA THR A 670 -18.83 -5.76 -9.81
C THR A 670 -18.66 -5.47 -8.32
N PHE A 671 -17.85 -6.28 -7.62
CA PHE A 671 -17.46 -6.02 -6.23
C PHE A 671 -16.02 -6.48 -5.96
N ILE A 672 -15.17 -5.61 -5.40
CA ILE A 672 -13.84 -5.97 -4.90
C ILE A 672 -13.83 -5.84 -3.38
N GLU A 673 -13.56 -6.95 -2.71
CA GLU A 673 -13.14 -6.94 -1.32
C GLU A 673 -11.62 -6.77 -1.30
N THR A 674 -11.18 -5.56 -1.01
CA THR A 674 -9.78 -5.17 -1.11
C THR A 674 -8.98 -5.60 0.11
N HIS A 675 -7.66 -5.45 0.04
CA HIS A 675 -6.82 -5.48 1.22
C HIS A 675 -7.16 -4.33 2.17
N GLY A 676 -7.32 -3.10 1.67
CA GLY A 676 -7.97 -1.95 2.32
C GLY A 676 -7.62 -1.80 3.79
N THR A 677 -6.39 -1.36 4.06
CA THR A 677 -5.83 -1.34 5.42
C THR A 677 -6.13 -0.06 6.19
N GLY A 678 -6.65 0.98 5.52
CA GLY A 678 -6.86 2.29 6.13
C GLY A 678 -5.56 3.06 6.28
N THR A 679 -4.56 2.76 5.44
CA THR A 679 -3.27 3.48 5.45
C THR A 679 -3.26 4.57 4.39
N LYS A 680 -2.62 5.70 4.72
CA LYS A 680 -2.53 6.88 3.84
C LYS A 680 -2.05 6.57 2.42
N LEU A 681 -1.06 5.67 2.30
CA LEU A 681 -0.44 5.31 1.01
C LEU A 681 -0.92 3.97 0.46
N GLY A 682 -1.22 2.99 1.31
CA GLY A 682 -1.58 1.65 0.86
C GLY A 682 -2.92 1.64 0.11
N ASP A 683 -3.92 2.36 0.60
CA ASP A 683 -5.24 2.40 -0.04
C ASP A 683 -5.20 3.07 -1.42
N PRO A 684 -4.52 4.22 -1.62
CA PRO A 684 -4.31 4.76 -2.97
C PRO A 684 -3.53 3.85 -3.91
N ILE A 685 -2.47 3.17 -3.42
CA ILE A 685 -1.68 2.23 -4.21
C ILE A 685 -2.56 1.08 -4.73
N GLU A 686 -3.38 0.50 -3.87
CA GLU A 686 -4.28 -0.59 -4.22
C GLU A 686 -5.36 -0.17 -5.22
N VAL A 687 -6.03 0.97 -4.99
CA VAL A 687 -7.07 1.44 -5.93
C VAL A 687 -6.47 1.85 -7.27
N LYS A 688 -5.24 2.38 -7.28
CA LYS A 688 -4.50 2.66 -8.51
C LYS A 688 -4.21 1.39 -9.29
N ALA A 689 -3.70 0.35 -8.64
CA ALA A 689 -3.41 -0.93 -9.29
C ALA A 689 -4.66 -1.55 -9.93
N LEU A 690 -5.75 -1.62 -9.16
CA LEU A 690 -7.06 -2.05 -9.65
C LEU A 690 -7.56 -1.20 -10.82
N THR A 691 -7.33 0.11 -10.78
CA THR A 691 -7.76 1.01 -11.86
C THR A 691 -6.97 0.74 -13.13
N GLU A 692 -5.65 0.58 -13.03
CA GLU A 692 -4.77 0.29 -14.15
C GLU A 692 -5.10 -1.06 -14.79
N SER A 693 -5.37 -2.09 -13.98
CA SER A 693 -5.72 -3.43 -14.49
C SER A 693 -7.08 -3.43 -15.21
N PHE A 694 -8.11 -2.76 -14.66
CA PHE A 694 -9.43 -2.66 -15.28
C PHE A 694 -9.44 -1.79 -16.53
N ARG A 695 -8.62 -0.71 -16.58
CA ARG A 695 -8.57 0.22 -17.72
C ARG A 695 -8.04 -0.41 -19.00
N LYS A 696 -7.37 -1.56 -18.92
CA LYS A 696 -7.00 -2.37 -20.10
C LYS A 696 -8.21 -2.99 -20.79
N TYR A 697 -9.34 -3.15 -20.10
CA TYR A 697 -10.52 -3.87 -20.58
C TYR A 697 -11.75 -2.98 -20.74
N THR A 698 -11.89 -1.93 -19.91
CA THR A 698 -13.09 -1.10 -19.91
C THR A 698 -12.82 0.38 -19.59
N LEU A 699 -13.57 1.25 -20.27
CA LEU A 699 -13.63 2.68 -19.98
C LEU A 699 -14.79 3.06 -19.03
N LYS A 700 -15.60 2.08 -18.61
CA LYS A 700 -16.69 2.34 -17.65
C LYS A 700 -16.13 2.88 -16.34
N ARG A 701 -16.89 3.78 -15.73
CA ARG A 701 -16.56 4.43 -14.45
C ARG A 701 -17.63 4.07 -13.44
N GLN A 702 -17.29 4.08 -12.16
CA GLN A 702 -18.25 4.00 -11.05
C GLN A 702 -19.26 2.84 -11.17
N PHE A 703 -18.81 1.66 -11.60
CA PHE A 703 -19.69 0.49 -11.78
C PHE A 703 -19.36 -0.67 -10.85
N CYS A 704 -18.13 -0.71 -10.32
CA CYS A 704 -17.67 -1.77 -9.42
C CYS A 704 -17.58 -1.22 -8.00
N ALA A 705 -18.27 -1.87 -7.06
CA ALA A 705 -18.16 -1.52 -5.66
C ALA A 705 -16.81 -1.97 -5.10
N ILE A 706 -16.23 -1.22 -4.17
CA ILE A 706 -15.09 -1.67 -3.38
C ILE A 706 -15.39 -1.58 -1.89
N GLY A 707 -14.78 -2.46 -1.10
CA GLY A 707 -14.90 -2.43 0.35
C GLY A 707 -13.81 -3.21 1.06
N SER A 708 -13.78 -3.08 2.39
CA SER A 708 -12.86 -3.85 3.23
C SER A 708 -13.50 -4.20 4.56
N VAL A 709 -13.49 -5.49 4.89
CA VAL A 709 -13.93 -6.07 6.17
C VAL A 709 -13.16 -5.52 7.36
N LYS A 710 -11.95 -4.99 7.14
CA LYS A 710 -11.08 -4.47 8.21
C LYS A 710 -11.68 -3.25 8.89
N SER A 711 -12.57 -2.52 8.22
CA SER A 711 -13.36 -1.45 8.84
C SER A 711 -14.25 -1.96 9.98
N ASN A 712 -14.82 -3.17 9.83
CA ASN A 712 -15.70 -3.79 10.81
C ASN A 712 -14.92 -4.46 11.93
N ILE A 713 -13.94 -5.31 11.59
CA ILE A 713 -13.31 -6.22 12.56
C ILE A 713 -11.84 -5.93 12.82
N GLY A 714 -11.25 -4.93 12.18
CA GLY A 714 -9.81 -4.70 12.19
C GLY A 714 -9.05 -5.69 11.31
N HIS A 715 -7.73 -5.62 11.35
CA HIS A 715 -6.84 -6.46 10.60
C HIS A 715 -6.51 -7.75 11.36
N THR A 716 -7.15 -8.85 10.96
CA THR A 716 -6.96 -10.19 11.56
C THR A 716 -5.65 -10.89 11.15
N THR A 717 -4.66 -10.12 10.69
CA THR A 717 -3.33 -10.56 10.24
C THR A 717 -3.36 -11.79 9.31
N MET A 718 -2.91 -12.96 9.77
CA MET A 718 -2.86 -14.23 9.03
C MET A 718 -4.26 -14.69 8.57
N CYS A 719 -5.31 -14.34 9.31
CA CYS A 719 -6.71 -14.66 8.99
C CYS A 719 -7.37 -13.65 8.04
N ALA A 720 -6.71 -12.55 7.67
CA ALA A 720 -7.36 -11.44 6.96
C ALA A 720 -7.93 -11.86 5.60
N GLY A 721 -7.18 -12.66 4.83
CA GLY A 721 -7.61 -13.15 3.52
C GLY A 721 -8.88 -13.99 3.56
N VAL A 722 -8.94 -14.97 4.47
CA VAL A 722 -10.13 -15.83 4.62
C VAL A 722 -11.32 -15.08 5.21
N ALA A 723 -11.11 -14.09 6.10
CA ALA A 723 -12.18 -13.23 6.59
C ALA A 723 -12.84 -12.44 5.44
N SER A 724 -12.02 -11.85 4.57
CA SER A 724 -12.46 -11.18 3.35
C SER A 724 -13.16 -12.14 2.38
N MET A 725 -12.64 -13.36 2.21
CA MET A 725 -13.28 -14.40 1.40
C MET A 725 -14.67 -14.80 1.94
N ILE A 726 -14.80 -15.02 3.25
CA ILE A 726 -16.06 -15.36 3.90
C ILE A 726 -17.08 -14.21 3.73
N LYS A 727 -16.66 -12.96 3.91
CA LYS A 727 -17.51 -11.79 3.61
C LYS A 727 -18.00 -11.81 2.16
N MET A 728 -17.10 -12.05 1.20
CA MET A 728 -17.46 -12.15 -0.22
C MET A 728 -18.49 -13.25 -0.49
N LEU A 729 -18.29 -14.45 0.08
CA LEU A 729 -19.20 -15.58 -0.06
C LEU A 729 -20.58 -15.30 0.57
N LEU A 730 -20.62 -14.66 1.73
CA LEU A 730 -21.88 -14.22 2.36
C LEU A 730 -22.59 -13.17 1.50
N CYS A 731 -21.87 -12.20 0.94
CA CYS A 731 -22.42 -11.22 -0.01
C CYS A 731 -23.03 -11.89 -1.25
N LEU A 732 -22.38 -12.92 -1.80
CA LEU A 732 -22.91 -13.72 -2.91
C LEU A 732 -24.18 -14.49 -2.50
N GLN A 733 -24.13 -15.20 -1.37
CA GLN A 733 -25.24 -15.98 -0.83
C GLN A 733 -26.49 -15.12 -0.59
N HIS A 734 -26.32 -13.96 0.04
CA HIS A 734 -27.41 -13.05 0.37
C HIS A 734 -27.72 -12.05 -0.74
N LYS A 735 -26.94 -12.06 -1.84
CA LYS A 735 -27.09 -11.15 -3.00
C LYS A 735 -27.09 -9.68 -2.60
N LYS A 736 -26.26 -9.32 -1.62
CA LYS A 736 -26.15 -7.97 -1.04
C LYS A 736 -24.68 -7.59 -0.89
N ILE A 737 -24.37 -6.31 -1.04
CA ILE A 737 -23.06 -5.73 -0.71
C ILE A 737 -23.23 -4.97 0.61
N VAL A 738 -22.44 -5.35 1.60
CA VAL A 738 -22.46 -4.77 2.95
C VAL A 738 -21.60 -3.51 3.04
N PRO A 739 -21.92 -2.57 3.95
CA PRO A 739 -21.17 -1.33 4.08
C PRO A 739 -19.72 -1.54 4.54
N THR A 740 -18.83 -0.73 3.99
CA THR A 740 -17.51 -0.42 4.52
C THR A 740 -17.68 0.74 5.49
N VAL A 741 -17.38 0.49 6.76
CA VAL A 741 -17.66 1.45 7.84
C VAL A 741 -16.46 2.39 8.07
N ASN A 742 -16.66 3.42 8.89
CA ASN A 742 -15.67 4.47 9.16
C ASN A 742 -15.19 5.23 7.90
N PHE A 743 -16.04 5.29 6.88
CA PHE A 743 -15.85 6.06 5.66
C PHE A 743 -16.88 7.20 5.62
N GLU A 744 -16.39 8.43 5.54
CA GLU A 744 -17.18 9.66 5.47
C GLU A 744 -16.83 10.46 4.22
N ILE A 745 -15.54 10.65 3.96
CA ILE A 745 -15.03 11.47 2.86
C ILE A 745 -13.90 10.71 2.17
N SER A 746 -13.96 10.61 0.84
CA SER A 746 -12.93 9.93 0.06
C SER A 746 -11.55 10.57 0.21
N ASN A 747 -10.52 9.75 0.31
CA ASN A 747 -9.13 10.18 0.25
C ASN A 747 -8.81 10.89 -1.09
N ASN A 748 -8.30 12.12 -1.03
CA ASN A 748 -7.99 12.95 -2.19
C ASN A 748 -6.89 12.35 -3.10
N LEU A 749 -6.09 11.43 -2.59
CA LEU A 749 -5.10 10.67 -3.39
C LEU A 749 -5.77 9.59 -4.26
N ILE A 750 -7.07 9.35 -4.11
CA ILE A 750 -7.83 8.36 -4.87
C ILE A 750 -8.81 9.09 -5.80
N ASN A 751 -8.54 9.05 -7.11
CA ASN A 751 -9.48 9.59 -8.09
C ASN A 751 -10.62 8.60 -8.37
N PHE A 752 -11.57 8.48 -7.43
CA PHE A 752 -12.75 7.63 -7.63
C PHE A 752 -13.58 8.09 -8.82
N LYS A 753 -13.81 9.39 -8.99
CA LYS A 753 -14.66 9.95 -10.06
C LYS A 753 -14.31 9.42 -11.46
N ASP A 754 -13.02 9.29 -11.77
CA ASP A 754 -12.56 8.77 -13.05
C ASP A 754 -12.15 7.29 -13.02
N SER A 755 -12.26 6.60 -11.88
CA SER A 755 -11.98 5.16 -11.76
C SER A 755 -13.22 4.29 -12.02
N PRO A 756 -13.03 2.97 -12.25
CA PRO A 756 -14.12 1.99 -12.27
C PRO A 756 -14.91 1.89 -10.95
N PHE A 757 -14.36 2.41 -9.85
CA PHE A 757 -14.69 1.97 -8.49
C PHE A 757 -15.41 3.01 -7.66
N TYR A 758 -16.40 2.61 -6.88
CA TYR A 758 -17.00 3.43 -5.84
C TYR A 758 -16.97 2.68 -4.50
N VAL A 759 -16.88 3.40 -3.38
CA VAL A 759 -16.87 2.77 -2.05
C VAL A 759 -18.28 2.30 -1.71
N ALA A 760 -18.41 1.05 -1.28
CA ALA A 760 -19.66 0.50 -0.76
C ALA A 760 -19.89 1.02 0.67
N ASP A 761 -20.38 2.25 0.81
CA ASP A 761 -20.62 2.94 2.10
C ASP A 761 -21.94 2.57 2.78
N LYS A 762 -22.82 1.85 2.07
CA LYS A 762 -24.15 1.45 2.55
C LYS A 762 -24.51 0.03 2.14
N LEU A 763 -25.40 -0.58 2.92
CA LEU A 763 -26.02 -1.84 2.55
C LEU A 763 -26.84 -1.67 1.26
N GLN A 764 -26.56 -2.48 0.25
CA GLN A 764 -27.25 -2.43 -1.03
C GLN A 764 -27.46 -3.83 -1.62
N ASP A 765 -28.49 -3.98 -2.45
CA ASP A 765 -28.68 -5.22 -3.21
C ASP A 765 -27.59 -5.32 -4.28
N TRP A 766 -26.97 -6.50 -4.38
CA TRP A 766 -26.02 -6.80 -5.44
C TRP A 766 -26.80 -7.18 -6.70
N LYS A 767 -27.18 -6.19 -7.49
CA LYS A 767 -28.01 -6.38 -8.69
C LYS A 767 -27.15 -6.75 -9.90
N VAL A 768 -27.59 -7.78 -10.62
CA VAL A 768 -27.06 -8.22 -11.93
C VAL A 768 -28.25 -8.49 -12.85
N SER A 769 -28.04 -8.49 -14.16
CA SER A 769 -29.09 -8.86 -15.12
C SER A 769 -29.52 -10.32 -14.92
N GLU A 770 -30.75 -10.71 -15.31
CA GLU A 770 -31.30 -12.05 -15.02
C GLU A 770 -30.46 -13.25 -15.53
N ASN A 771 -29.59 -13.01 -16.52
CA ASN A 771 -28.70 -14.00 -17.12
C ASN A 771 -27.21 -13.79 -16.76
N GLU A 772 -26.90 -12.79 -15.95
CA GLU A 772 -25.53 -12.51 -15.49
C GLU A 772 -25.33 -13.08 -14.09
N LYS A 773 -24.10 -13.50 -13.81
CA LYS A 773 -23.71 -13.98 -12.48
C LYS A 773 -23.05 -12.84 -11.72
N ARG A 774 -23.20 -12.81 -10.40
CA ARG A 774 -22.40 -11.93 -9.56
C ARG A 774 -20.96 -12.42 -9.58
N ILE A 775 -20.03 -11.53 -9.90
CA ILE A 775 -18.59 -11.81 -9.88
C ILE A 775 -17.94 -10.76 -8.99
N GLY A 776 -17.17 -11.24 -8.02
CA GLY A 776 -16.35 -10.40 -7.17
C GLY A 776 -14.91 -10.87 -7.13
N ALA A 777 -14.03 -10.06 -6.54
CA ALA A 777 -12.66 -10.46 -6.29
C ALA A 777 -12.19 -10.08 -4.88
N VAL A 778 -11.21 -10.81 -4.38
CA VAL A 778 -10.63 -10.64 -3.05
C VAL A 778 -9.12 -10.44 -3.19
N SER A 779 -8.58 -9.38 -2.58
CA SER A 779 -7.14 -9.08 -2.54
C SER A 779 -6.58 -9.18 -1.13
N ALA A 780 -5.35 -9.69 -0.99
CA ALA A 780 -4.58 -9.61 0.24
C ALA A 780 -3.10 -9.43 -0.05
N PHE A 781 -2.48 -8.43 0.58
CA PHE A 781 -1.08 -8.06 0.37
C PHE A 781 -0.31 -8.21 1.68
N GLY A 782 0.73 -9.03 1.66
CA GLY A 782 1.59 -9.26 2.82
C GLY A 782 2.61 -8.14 2.94
N MET A 783 2.90 -7.71 4.17
CA MET A 783 3.99 -6.75 4.43
C MET A 783 5.38 -7.26 3.98
N SER A 784 5.51 -8.54 3.64
CA SER A 784 6.70 -9.16 3.05
C SER A 784 6.77 -9.01 1.52
N GLY A 785 5.81 -8.30 0.91
CA GLY A 785 5.64 -8.13 -0.53
C GLY A 785 4.86 -9.25 -1.22
N THR A 786 4.48 -10.32 -0.51
CA THR A 786 3.71 -11.42 -1.12
C THR A 786 2.26 -11.04 -1.31
N ASN A 787 1.82 -10.93 -2.56
CA ASN A 787 0.46 -10.56 -2.93
C ASN A 787 -0.36 -11.78 -3.34
N CYS A 788 -1.67 -11.73 -3.11
CA CYS A 788 -2.62 -12.70 -3.61
C CYS A 788 -3.92 -12.03 -4.07
N HIS A 789 -4.46 -12.51 -5.18
CA HIS A 789 -5.73 -12.05 -5.74
C HIS A 789 -6.56 -13.26 -6.21
N ILE A 790 -7.85 -13.29 -5.86
CA ILE A 790 -8.77 -14.38 -6.17
C ILE A 790 -10.08 -13.82 -6.74
N VAL A 791 -10.54 -14.38 -7.86
CA VAL A 791 -11.85 -14.06 -8.45
C VAL A 791 -12.86 -15.16 -8.13
N VAL A 792 -14.04 -14.75 -7.65
CA VAL A 792 -15.12 -15.63 -7.21
C VAL A 792 -16.41 -15.27 -7.94
N GLU A 793 -17.15 -16.29 -8.36
CA GLU A 793 -18.42 -16.19 -9.07
C GLU A 793 -19.55 -16.79 -8.20
N GLU A 794 -20.76 -16.27 -8.38
CA GLU A 794 -21.99 -16.85 -7.82
C GLU A 794 -22.13 -18.34 -8.16
N ALA A 795 -22.64 -19.11 -7.21
CA ALA A 795 -22.90 -20.52 -7.40
C ALA A 795 -23.83 -20.79 -8.61
N PRO A 796 -23.64 -21.92 -9.34
CA PRO A 796 -24.58 -22.32 -10.38
C PRO A 796 -26.01 -22.44 -9.82
N LYS A 797 -27.02 -22.14 -10.65
CA LYS A 797 -28.42 -22.39 -10.27
C LYS A 797 -28.58 -23.89 -10.01
N GLN A 798 -28.90 -24.27 -8.77
CA GLN A 798 -29.25 -25.65 -8.44
C GLN A 798 -30.67 -25.92 -8.96
N GLU A 799 -30.80 -26.84 -9.91
CA GLU A 799 -32.10 -27.40 -10.30
C GLU A 799 -32.49 -28.44 -9.25
N TYR A 800 -33.34 -28.05 -8.29
CA TYR A 800 -33.94 -28.97 -7.31
C TYR A 800 -35.21 -29.62 -7.84
#